data_AF-A0A7C3W6K7-F1
#
_entry.id   AF-A0A7C3W6K7-F1
#
_cell.length_a   1.000
_cell.length_b   1.000
_cell.length_c   1.000
_cell.angle_alpha   90.00
_cell.angle_beta   90.00
_cell.angle_gamma   90.00
#
_symmetry.space_group_name_H-M   'P 1'
#
loop_
_entity.id
_entity.type
_entity.pdbx_description
1 polymer ?
#
loop_
_entity_poly.entity_id
_entity_poly.type
_entity_poly.pdbx_seq_one_letter_code
_entity_poly.pdbx_strand_id
1 'polypeptide(L)'
;MMNRQLLGPPSCRLFAALCLGTSTVVAAPAFTRLISLPLPRIVGHAPDYSDSHQAAHLLDGKPATEYSSKAEGTNTFVEFDFGAPVTIAAFKHQDRNDPATVGASELTFTDGEGKTLARVGVEHLNRRGGVTLRALPVPVTAQRVRWQVTSLGSGYSTVGGAEIAFFTVGETDTAPGGIGIQARAGSVLERRGGGLAQPLKVSLDYPYAAPAEVVVRVEGQEPKPLRLALGEHSVDYTIPALESARTLRVAVDYAGQTAASAAVSVKPARRTTIYILPHSHTDIGYTEIQTEIEDKQVNNLLLGIEYARKTADYPPGARFVWNVEVLWAADLYLRRLGPGQRELLFDAVKKGQVALCGMYLNELTGLCRPEELLRLFRLATQLGERSGVPVDTAMISDVPGYTWGTVSAMAQAGIKYFSVAPNYFDRIGDILVQWENKPFWWVGPDGRSQVLVWIPYKGYAMSHIYHRLTPEFVQQYQEHLDQTDYPYDIAYMRWSGHGDNAAPDIAICDFVKEWSAKHAWPKFIIASASEAFRAFEQAYGPRLPRARGDWTPYWEDGAGSSALETAINRASSDRVSQAEALWAMQNPKTYPAADFAEAWRNVLLYSEHTWGAWCSISEPARRETREQWSLKQAYAVAADLQSRALLSRALSQGQTTADKAAIDVFNSTSWPRTDLVVVPKYLCEGRDRVTDEQGRPLPSQRLRNGELVFLARDVPPFAARRYALAEGQPHVEAKVTAEGATISNGLVSVRVDGQRGGLVELRAAGLDVNFADTASGHALNDYLYLLGDDAAEAQRNGPVGITVKESGPLVASLLIESDAPGCFKLWREVRLVAGLDYVELINLVDKRRLAAPSYHAKEGKESVNFAFPFNVPEGVLRLEAPLAVLQAEIDQLPSACKNWFTVGRWADVANADFGITWVTLDAPLVQVGGLTATLLNSQTNPEVWRKKVEPTRKLYSWA
;
A
#
# COMPACT_ATOMS: atom_id res chain seq x y z
N MET A 1 57.05 -40.57 -67.14
CA MET A 1 57.24 -39.13 -67.42
C MET A 1 57.15 -38.42 -66.07
N MET A 2 58.28 -38.12 -65.38
CA MET A 2 59.15 -36.93 -65.56
C MET A 2 58.33 -35.63 -65.53
N ASN A 3 58.62 -34.59 -64.74
CA ASN A 3 59.76 -34.28 -63.87
C ASN A 3 59.41 -33.10 -62.92
N ARG A 4 60.02 -33.09 -61.72
CA ARG A 4 60.59 -31.97 -60.89
C ARG A 4 60.25 -30.51 -61.27
N GLN A 5 60.06 -29.57 -60.32
CA GLN A 5 61.12 -29.06 -59.41
C GLN A 5 60.58 -28.16 -58.27
N LEU A 6 61.23 -28.25 -57.11
CA LEU A 6 61.22 -27.33 -55.95
C LEU A 6 61.94 -26.01 -56.27
N LEU A 7 61.67 -24.94 -55.49
CA LEU A 7 62.66 -23.95 -55.01
C LEU A 7 62.05 -23.06 -53.90
N GLY A 8 62.72 -22.99 -52.74
CA GLY A 8 62.37 -22.15 -51.59
C GLY A 8 62.87 -20.70 -51.73
N PRO A 9 62.57 -19.81 -50.76
CA PRO A 9 63.10 -18.46 -50.74
C PRO A 9 64.50 -18.40 -50.10
N PRO A 10 65.33 -17.41 -50.48
CA PRO A 10 66.77 -17.44 -50.25
C PRO A 10 67.20 -16.85 -48.89
N SER A 11 68.31 -17.39 -48.40
CA SER A 11 69.19 -16.80 -47.40
C SER A 11 70.27 -15.93 -48.06
N CYS A 12 70.51 -14.70 -47.57
CA CYS A 12 71.80 -13.98 -47.63
C CYS A 12 71.70 -12.70 -46.77
N ARG A 13 72.35 -12.66 -45.61
CA ARG A 13 73.71 -12.15 -45.33
C ARG A 13 73.76 -10.66 -44.97
N LEU A 14 74.33 -10.43 -43.79
CA LEU A 14 74.86 -9.18 -43.25
C LEU A 14 75.52 -8.30 -44.32
N PHE A 15 75.16 -7.02 -44.31
CA PHE A 15 76.11 -5.93 -44.55
C PHE A 15 75.90 -4.86 -43.47
N ALA A 16 76.99 -4.56 -42.78
CA ALA A 16 77.08 -3.44 -41.85
C ALA A 16 77.04 -2.12 -42.63
N ALA A 17 76.21 -1.18 -42.18
CA ALA A 17 76.32 0.22 -42.53
C ALA A 17 76.33 1.03 -41.22
N LEU A 18 77.49 1.58 -40.90
CA LEU A 18 77.68 2.63 -39.92
C LEU A 18 76.88 3.87 -40.40
N CYS A 19 75.89 4.31 -39.64
CA CYS A 19 75.40 5.69 -39.70
C CYS A 19 75.40 6.26 -38.29
N LEU A 20 76.31 7.21 -38.08
CA LEU A 20 76.37 8.10 -36.94
C LEU A 20 75.07 8.90 -36.83
N GLY A 21 74.66 9.15 -35.58
CA GLY A 21 73.30 9.52 -35.23
C GLY A 21 72.84 10.93 -35.59
N THR A 22 71.53 11.07 -35.51
CA THR A 22 70.86 12.18 -34.82
C THR A 22 69.73 11.58 -34.00
N SER A 23 69.98 11.40 -32.70
CA SER A 23 68.92 11.18 -31.73
C SER A 23 68.10 12.46 -31.64
N THR A 24 67.00 12.54 -32.38
CA THR A 24 65.91 13.43 -32.00
C THR A 24 65.33 12.86 -30.70
N VAL A 25 65.74 13.45 -29.58
CA VAL A 25 65.05 13.28 -28.30
C VAL A 25 63.63 13.79 -28.53
N VAL A 26 62.70 12.89 -28.82
CA VAL A 26 61.27 13.18 -28.67
C VAL A 26 61.10 13.40 -27.18
N ALA A 27 60.82 14.65 -26.79
CA ALA A 27 60.54 14.97 -25.39
C ALA A 27 59.45 14.01 -24.89
N ALA A 28 59.70 13.37 -23.75
CA ALA A 28 58.69 12.54 -23.10
C ALA A 28 57.43 13.39 -22.91
N PRO A 29 56.22 12.86 -23.20
CA PRO A 29 54.99 13.63 -23.01
C PRO A 29 54.89 14.07 -21.55
N ALA A 30 54.78 15.38 -21.37
CA ALA A 30 54.57 16.02 -20.07
C ALA A 30 53.07 15.95 -19.72
N PHE A 31 52.73 15.27 -18.62
CA PHE A 31 51.35 15.13 -18.16
C PHE A 31 51.06 16.16 -17.07
N THR A 32 50.27 17.18 -17.39
CA THR A 32 49.86 18.20 -16.40
C THR A 32 48.70 17.67 -15.56
N ARG A 33 48.97 17.44 -14.26
CA ARG A 33 47.95 16.98 -13.32
C ARG A 33 46.98 18.11 -13.02
N LEU A 34 45.70 17.80 -12.92
CA LEU A 34 44.70 18.77 -12.47
C LEU A 34 44.44 18.58 -10.97
N ILE A 35 44.54 19.68 -10.22
CA ILE A 35 44.31 19.72 -8.78
C ILE A 35 43.05 20.53 -8.52
N SER A 36 42.14 20.02 -7.70
CA SER A 36 40.93 20.76 -7.34
C SER A 36 41.28 22.05 -6.60
N LEU A 37 40.68 23.16 -7.03
CA LEU A 37 40.81 24.44 -6.34
C LEU A 37 39.96 24.42 -5.05
N PRO A 38 40.35 25.20 -4.02
CA PRO A 38 39.48 25.46 -2.88
C PRO A 38 38.11 25.96 -3.33
N LEU A 39 37.07 25.60 -2.56
CA LEU A 39 35.70 25.98 -2.88
C LEU A 39 35.56 27.51 -2.95
N PRO A 40 35.06 28.07 -4.07
CA PRO A 40 34.77 29.49 -4.17
C PRO A 40 33.54 29.86 -3.33
N ARG A 41 33.29 31.16 -3.16
CA ARG A 41 32.02 31.67 -2.61
C ARG A 41 31.06 31.97 -3.75
N ILE A 42 29.78 31.61 -3.59
CA ILE A 42 28.74 32.07 -4.51
C ILE A 42 28.39 33.51 -4.15
N VAL A 43 28.52 34.43 -5.09
CA VAL A 43 28.29 35.88 -4.91
C VAL A 43 27.09 36.41 -5.69
N GLY A 44 26.53 35.59 -6.58
CA GLY A 44 25.31 35.87 -7.33
C GLY A 44 24.80 34.63 -8.04
N HIS A 45 23.49 34.47 -8.21
CA HIS A 45 22.88 33.38 -8.97
C HIS A 45 21.46 33.71 -9.41
N ALA A 46 20.92 32.92 -10.33
CA ALA A 46 19.51 32.96 -10.69
C ALA A 46 18.61 32.45 -9.53
N PRO A 47 17.37 32.94 -9.38
CA PRO A 47 16.49 32.60 -8.26
C PRO A 47 16.33 31.10 -8.07
N ASP A 48 16.40 30.63 -6.82
CA ASP A 48 16.26 29.22 -6.48
C ASP A 48 14.83 28.72 -6.75
N TYR A 49 14.71 27.48 -7.24
CA TYR A 49 13.41 26.84 -7.47
C TYR A 49 12.64 26.59 -6.16
N SER A 50 13.34 26.17 -5.10
CA SER A 50 12.80 25.92 -3.76
C SER A 50 13.92 25.86 -2.70
N ASP A 51 13.57 25.79 -1.42
CA ASP A 51 14.52 25.62 -0.32
C ASP A 51 15.36 24.34 -0.42
N SER A 52 14.88 23.33 -1.13
CA SER A 52 15.61 22.08 -1.39
C SER A 52 16.55 22.16 -2.60
N HIS A 53 16.52 23.26 -3.36
CA HIS A 53 17.23 23.42 -4.64
C HIS A 53 18.08 24.70 -4.69
N GLN A 54 18.87 24.95 -3.65
CA GLN A 54 19.64 26.18 -3.48
C GLN A 54 20.99 26.15 -4.22
N ALA A 55 21.44 27.30 -4.72
CA ALA A 55 22.73 27.39 -5.43
C ALA A 55 23.92 26.90 -4.58
N ALA A 56 23.86 27.05 -3.26
CA ALA A 56 24.87 26.57 -2.32
C ALA A 56 25.14 25.05 -2.43
N HIS A 57 24.15 24.26 -2.85
CA HIS A 57 24.30 22.81 -3.02
C HIS A 57 25.32 22.45 -4.09
N LEU A 58 25.57 23.32 -5.09
CA LEU A 58 26.59 23.09 -6.11
C LEU A 58 28.01 22.89 -5.54
N LEU A 59 28.26 23.36 -4.31
CA LEU A 59 29.58 23.38 -3.69
C LEU A 59 29.67 22.53 -2.41
N ASP A 60 28.62 21.81 -2.02
CA ASP A 60 28.58 21.08 -0.74
C ASP A 60 29.17 19.65 -0.80
N GLY A 61 29.53 19.20 -2.01
CA GLY A 61 30.12 17.89 -2.27
C GLY A 61 29.13 16.72 -2.12
N LYS A 62 27.82 16.98 -2.12
CA LYS A 62 26.77 15.97 -2.00
C LYS A 62 25.89 16.00 -3.26
N PRO A 63 26.14 15.13 -4.25
CA PRO A 63 25.36 15.12 -5.49
C PRO A 63 23.85 14.84 -5.34
N ALA A 64 23.38 14.49 -4.13
CA ALA A 64 21.96 14.31 -3.83
C ALA A 64 21.25 15.62 -3.44
N THR A 65 22.00 16.66 -3.08
CA THR A 65 21.49 18.03 -2.90
C THR A 65 21.78 18.79 -4.19
N GLU A 66 20.72 19.17 -4.90
CA GLU A 66 20.84 19.76 -6.23
C GLU A 66 20.56 21.26 -6.19
N TYR A 67 21.02 22.00 -7.20
CA TYR A 67 20.56 23.35 -7.51
C TYR A 67 19.65 23.30 -8.75
N SER A 68 18.57 24.08 -8.70
CA SER A 68 17.75 24.40 -9.86
C SER A 68 17.32 25.84 -9.80
N SER A 69 17.39 26.54 -10.93
CA SER A 69 16.75 27.84 -11.05
C SER A 69 15.22 27.71 -11.10
N LYS A 70 14.53 28.79 -10.75
CA LYS A 70 13.07 28.92 -10.81
C LYS A 70 12.57 29.12 -12.24
N ALA A 71 12.73 28.08 -13.06
CA ALA A 71 12.27 28.05 -14.46
C ALA A 71 12.94 29.10 -15.37
N GLU A 72 14.19 29.47 -15.08
CA GLU A 72 14.91 30.53 -15.81
C GLU A 72 15.52 30.07 -17.14
N GLY A 73 15.55 28.76 -17.42
CA GLY A 73 16.08 28.21 -18.67
C GLY A 73 17.51 28.69 -18.94
N THR A 74 17.75 29.28 -20.11
CA THR A 74 19.06 29.86 -20.48
C THR A 74 19.42 31.14 -19.70
N ASN A 75 18.52 31.70 -18.91
CA ASN A 75 18.85 32.78 -17.97
C ASN A 75 19.45 32.23 -16.66
N THR A 76 19.53 30.91 -16.48
CA THR A 76 20.17 30.29 -15.31
C THR A 76 21.66 30.61 -15.27
N PHE A 77 22.13 31.16 -14.13
CA PHE A 77 23.54 31.46 -13.91
C PHE A 77 23.94 31.34 -12.45
N VAL A 78 25.24 31.14 -12.20
CA VAL A 78 25.87 31.20 -10.88
C VAL A 78 27.23 31.89 -11.01
N GLU A 79 27.53 32.82 -10.10
CA GLU A 79 28.78 33.56 -10.01
C GLU A 79 29.58 33.12 -8.79
N PHE A 80 30.82 32.73 -9.05
CA PHE A 80 31.77 32.20 -8.08
C PHE A 80 32.91 33.22 -7.87
N ASP A 81 33.28 33.51 -6.63
CA ASP A 81 34.40 34.37 -6.24
C ASP A 81 35.40 33.57 -5.40
N PHE A 82 36.65 33.50 -5.86
CA PHE A 82 37.74 32.81 -5.17
C PHE A 82 38.43 33.67 -4.10
N GLY A 83 38.04 34.94 -3.95
CA GLY A 83 38.59 35.89 -2.98
C GLY A 83 39.94 36.50 -3.37
N ALA A 84 40.68 35.85 -4.27
CA ALA A 84 41.89 36.35 -4.91
C ALA A 84 42.04 35.73 -6.32
N PRO A 85 42.87 36.31 -7.21
CA PRO A 85 43.14 35.71 -8.52
C PRO A 85 43.75 34.31 -8.38
N VAL A 86 43.10 33.31 -8.98
CA VAL A 86 43.56 31.90 -9.05
C VAL A 86 43.62 31.44 -10.50
N THR A 87 44.59 30.59 -10.82
CA THR A 87 44.68 29.97 -12.15
C THR A 87 43.71 28.81 -12.25
N ILE A 88 42.76 28.88 -13.18
CA ILE A 88 41.76 27.86 -13.44
C ILE A 88 42.13 27.18 -14.77
N ALA A 89 42.23 25.86 -14.76
CA ALA A 89 42.68 25.03 -15.87
C ALA A 89 41.63 24.01 -16.30
N ALA A 90 40.66 23.67 -15.45
CA ALA A 90 39.50 22.87 -15.83
C ALA A 90 38.27 23.18 -15.00
N PHE A 91 37.13 22.71 -15.48
CA PHE A 91 35.81 22.88 -14.91
C PHE A 91 35.06 21.55 -14.89
N LYS A 92 34.39 21.24 -13.78
CA LYS A 92 33.46 20.13 -13.62
C LYS A 92 32.06 20.69 -13.43
N HIS A 93 31.10 20.07 -14.11
CA HIS A 93 29.68 20.21 -13.85
C HIS A 93 29.05 18.83 -13.80
N GLN A 94 28.36 18.52 -12.71
CA GLN A 94 27.46 17.36 -12.65
C GLN A 94 26.04 17.83 -12.89
N ASP A 95 25.40 17.30 -13.93
CA ASP A 95 23.97 17.50 -14.17
C ASP A 95 23.14 16.91 -13.03
N ARG A 96 21.95 17.46 -12.85
CA ARG A 96 20.93 16.92 -11.95
C ARG A 96 20.56 15.50 -12.34
N ASN A 97 20.15 14.67 -11.39
CA ASN A 97 19.69 13.31 -11.65
C ASN A 97 18.20 13.26 -12.08
N ASP A 98 17.80 14.21 -12.92
CA ASP A 98 16.44 14.36 -13.42
C ASP A 98 16.45 14.76 -14.93
N PRO A 99 15.30 14.73 -15.63
CA PRO A 99 15.23 15.06 -17.06
C PRO A 99 15.64 16.50 -17.46
N ALA A 100 15.68 17.48 -16.55
CA ALA A 100 15.97 18.89 -16.78
C ALA A 100 17.48 19.18 -16.83
N THR A 101 18.14 18.56 -17.80
CA THR A 101 19.59 18.61 -18.03
C THR A 101 20.04 19.89 -18.77
N VAL A 102 21.29 20.27 -18.56
CA VAL A 102 21.95 21.36 -19.29
C VAL A 102 22.62 20.79 -20.55
N GLY A 103 22.41 21.44 -21.70
CA GLY A 103 23.01 21.03 -22.97
C GLY A 103 24.34 21.74 -23.23
N ALA A 104 24.39 23.05 -23.00
CA ALA A 104 25.60 23.86 -23.12
C ALA A 104 25.60 25.00 -22.08
N SER A 105 26.79 25.42 -21.67
CA SER A 105 27.00 26.60 -20.83
C SER A 105 28.19 27.44 -21.31
N GLU A 106 28.34 28.64 -20.76
CA GLU A 106 29.50 29.50 -20.93
C GLU A 106 30.07 29.85 -19.54
N LEU A 107 31.40 29.78 -19.44
CA LEU A 107 32.17 30.30 -18.32
C LEU A 107 32.74 31.66 -18.70
N THR A 108 32.34 32.72 -18.00
CA THR A 108 32.94 34.06 -18.14
C THR A 108 33.86 34.31 -16.95
N PHE A 109 35.15 34.55 -17.22
CA PHE A 109 36.19 34.77 -16.22
C PHE A 109 36.44 36.27 -16.06
N THR A 110 36.48 36.79 -14.83
CA THR A 110 36.72 38.20 -14.53
C THR A 110 37.77 38.41 -13.43
N ASP A 111 38.45 39.56 -13.47
CA ASP A 111 39.31 40.02 -12.37
C ASP A 111 38.51 40.66 -11.22
N GLY A 112 39.20 41.09 -10.16
CA GLY A 112 38.58 41.74 -9.00
C GLY A 112 37.91 43.08 -9.31
N GLU A 113 38.23 43.72 -10.43
CA GLU A 113 37.63 44.97 -10.90
C GLU A 113 36.43 44.71 -11.84
N GLY A 114 36.12 43.44 -12.14
CA GLY A 114 34.99 43.04 -12.98
C GLY A 114 35.29 43.05 -14.48
N LYS A 115 36.56 43.20 -14.89
CA LYS A 115 36.94 43.13 -16.31
C LYS A 115 36.95 41.68 -16.77
N THR A 116 36.28 41.40 -17.90
CA THR A 116 36.29 40.08 -18.54
C THR A 116 37.67 39.73 -19.08
N LEU A 117 38.21 38.62 -18.62
CA LEU A 117 39.51 38.07 -19.00
C LEU A 117 39.37 37.03 -20.11
N ALA A 118 38.36 36.16 -20.03
CA ALA A 118 38.09 35.12 -21.02
C ALA A 118 36.62 34.66 -20.99
N ARG A 119 36.17 34.05 -22.07
CA ARG A 119 34.90 33.29 -22.16
C ARG A 119 35.16 31.92 -22.75
N VAL A 120 34.61 30.88 -22.13
CA VAL A 120 34.79 29.50 -22.58
C VAL A 120 33.44 28.79 -22.63
N GLY A 121 33.05 28.33 -23.82
CA GLY A 121 31.88 27.47 -23.99
C GLY A 121 32.16 26.05 -23.50
N VAL A 122 31.16 25.45 -22.87
CA VAL A 122 31.18 24.07 -22.36
C VAL A 122 29.97 23.34 -22.91
N GLU A 123 30.21 22.31 -23.72
CA GLU A 123 29.19 21.33 -24.09
C GLU A 123 29.10 20.28 -22.97
N HIS A 124 27.89 19.99 -22.52
CA HIS A 124 27.65 19.02 -21.43
C HIS A 124 27.26 17.65 -21.98
N LEU A 125 27.46 16.61 -21.17
CA LEU A 125 27.03 15.25 -21.52
C LEU A 125 25.52 15.12 -21.76
N ASN A 126 24.72 16.06 -21.23
CA ASN A 126 23.28 16.09 -21.40
C ASN A 126 22.61 14.75 -21.00
N ARG A 127 22.91 14.29 -19.78
CA ARG A 127 22.39 13.03 -19.22
C ARG A 127 22.10 13.23 -17.74
N ARG A 128 21.05 12.55 -17.23
CA ARG A 128 20.72 12.54 -15.79
C ARG A 128 21.95 12.12 -14.98
N GLY A 129 22.37 12.95 -14.03
CA GLY A 129 23.55 12.73 -13.21
C GLY A 129 24.89 12.76 -13.97
N GLY A 130 24.90 13.21 -15.23
CA GLY A 130 26.08 13.20 -16.10
C GLY A 130 27.15 14.17 -15.61
N VAL A 131 28.40 13.71 -15.54
CA VAL A 131 29.54 14.55 -15.13
C VAL A 131 30.30 15.04 -16.35
N THR A 132 30.20 16.33 -16.63
CA THR A 132 31.00 17.02 -17.64
C THR A 132 32.27 17.55 -16.99
N LEU A 133 33.43 17.04 -17.39
CA LEU A 133 34.74 17.54 -16.96
C LEU A 133 35.49 18.10 -18.18
N ARG A 134 35.76 19.41 -18.17
CA ARG A 134 36.32 20.14 -19.31
C ARG A 134 37.61 20.86 -18.93
N ALA A 135 38.72 20.43 -19.52
CA ALA A 135 39.96 21.22 -19.52
C ALA A 135 39.76 22.49 -20.36
N LEU A 136 40.26 23.63 -19.86
CA LEU A 136 40.25 24.88 -20.59
C LEU A 136 41.34 24.85 -21.68
N PRO A 137 41.10 25.43 -22.87
CA PRO A 137 42.11 25.48 -23.94
C PRO A 137 43.40 26.19 -23.51
N VAL A 138 43.27 27.21 -22.64
CA VAL A 138 44.36 27.92 -21.98
C VAL A 138 43.93 28.17 -20.54
N PRO A 139 44.75 27.86 -19.51
CA PRO A 139 44.43 28.21 -18.14
C PRO A 139 44.22 29.73 -17.98
N VAL A 140 43.20 30.13 -17.23
CA VAL A 140 42.82 31.52 -17.03
C VAL A 140 43.03 31.89 -15.57
N THR A 141 43.84 32.90 -15.30
CA THR A 141 43.98 33.47 -13.94
C THR A 141 42.88 34.49 -13.71
N ALA A 142 41.90 34.17 -12.87
CA ALA A 142 40.72 34.99 -12.61
C ALA A 142 40.39 35.00 -11.12
N GLN A 143 39.73 36.07 -10.65
CA GLN A 143 39.20 36.11 -9.29
C GLN A 143 37.75 35.60 -9.25
N ARG A 144 36.98 35.84 -10.32
CA ARG A 144 35.58 35.45 -10.41
C ARG A 144 35.29 34.66 -11.68
N VAL A 145 34.33 33.76 -11.60
CA VAL A 145 33.81 33.00 -12.74
C VAL A 145 32.29 32.99 -12.71
N ARG A 146 31.66 33.37 -13.81
CA ARG A 146 30.23 33.20 -14.02
C ARG A 146 29.98 31.99 -14.91
N TRP A 147 29.25 31.01 -14.40
CA TRP A 147 28.67 29.93 -15.19
C TRP A 147 27.25 30.32 -15.62
N GLN A 148 26.98 30.27 -16.92
CA GLN A 148 25.69 30.65 -17.52
C GLN A 148 25.23 29.57 -18.47
N VAL A 149 23.99 29.08 -18.32
CA VAL A 149 23.40 28.12 -19.26
C VAL A 149 23.16 28.79 -20.61
N THR A 150 23.61 28.19 -21.71
CA THR A 150 23.44 28.73 -23.07
C THR A 150 22.54 27.84 -23.95
N SER A 151 22.38 26.57 -23.58
CA SER A 151 21.45 25.65 -24.24
C SER A 151 20.88 24.64 -23.25
N LEU A 152 19.59 24.32 -23.41
CA LEU A 152 18.90 23.32 -22.60
C LEU A 152 19.11 21.92 -23.21
N GLY A 153 19.32 20.94 -22.36
CA GLY A 153 19.48 19.55 -22.77
C GLY A 153 18.16 18.87 -23.13
N SER A 154 17.06 19.41 -22.62
CA SER A 154 15.67 18.98 -22.81
C SER A 154 14.74 20.20 -22.81
N GLY A 155 13.42 19.98 -22.91
CA GLY A 155 12.42 21.06 -22.96
C GLY A 155 12.07 21.72 -21.62
N TYR A 156 12.75 21.36 -20.52
CA TYR A 156 12.48 21.89 -19.18
C TYR A 156 13.29 23.16 -18.89
N SER A 157 12.70 24.15 -18.21
CA SER A 157 13.37 25.42 -17.87
C SER A 157 13.90 25.48 -16.43
N THR A 158 13.54 24.53 -15.57
CA THR A 158 14.08 24.38 -14.20
C THR A 158 15.40 23.63 -14.27
N VAL A 159 16.46 24.28 -14.76
CA VAL A 159 17.78 23.66 -14.98
C VAL A 159 18.78 24.13 -13.93
N GLY A 160 19.86 23.36 -13.78
CA GLY A 160 20.91 23.62 -12.79
C GLY A 160 21.93 22.48 -12.78
N GLY A 161 22.41 22.10 -11.60
CA GLY A 161 23.41 21.05 -11.44
C GLY A 161 23.44 20.51 -10.03
N ALA A 162 24.05 19.33 -9.86
CA ALA A 162 24.31 18.72 -8.57
C ALA A 162 25.68 19.13 -7.98
N GLU A 163 26.64 19.48 -8.83
CA GLU A 163 27.98 19.87 -8.38
C GLU A 163 28.69 20.73 -9.43
N ILE A 164 29.41 21.76 -8.99
CA ILE A 164 30.41 22.49 -9.79
C ILE A 164 31.74 22.49 -9.06
N ALA A 165 32.82 22.17 -9.78
CA ALA A 165 34.18 22.28 -9.25
C ALA A 165 35.14 22.87 -10.29
N PHE A 166 36.16 23.56 -9.80
CA PHE A 166 37.21 24.15 -10.61
C PHE A 166 38.55 23.51 -10.27
N PHE A 167 39.44 23.42 -11.25
CA PHE A 167 40.74 22.78 -11.08
C PHE A 167 41.83 23.72 -11.57
N THR A 168 43.00 23.66 -10.95
CA THR A 168 44.22 24.34 -11.38
C THR A 168 45.23 23.35 -11.96
N VAL A 169 46.29 23.86 -12.57
CA VAL A 169 47.43 23.05 -12.99
C VAL A 169 48.30 22.71 -11.77
N GLY A 170 48.56 21.43 -11.60
CA GLY A 170 49.49 20.90 -10.61
C GLY A 170 50.86 20.63 -11.19
N GLU A 171 51.59 19.72 -10.54
CA GLU A 171 52.87 19.23 -11.02
C GLU A 171 52.73 18.56 -12.40
N THR A 172 53.81 18.67 -13.19
CA THR A 172 53.91 18.02 -14.49
C THR A 172 54.67 16.72 -14.31
N ASP A 173 53.99 15.62 -14.55
CA ASP A 173 54.55 14.28 -14.43
C ASP A 173 55.11 13.79 -15.76
N THR A 174 56.15 12.96 -15.70
CA THR A 174 56.72 12.30 -16.89
C THR A 174 55.94 11.06 -17.32
N ALA A 175 54.99 10.61 -16.50
CA ALA A 175 54.09 9.48 -16.74
C ALA A 175 52.78 9.69 -15.97
N PRO A 176 51.63 9.17 -16.45
CA PRO A 176 50.35 9.38 -15.78
C PRO A 176 50.20 8.52 -14.51
N GLY A 177 50.38 9.13 -13.33
CA GLY A 177 50.23 8.48 -12.02
C GLY A 177 48.91 8.83 -11.32
N GLY A 178 48.62 8.16 -10.19
CA GLY A 178 47.44 8.49 -9.38
C GLY A 178 46.09 8.26 -10.06
N ILE A 179 46.05 7.40 -11.10
CA ILE A 179 44.83 6.94 -11.75
C ILE A 179 44.00 6.16 -10.72
N GLY A 180 42.79 6.62 -10.44
CA GLY A 180 41.86 5.89 -9.56
C GLY A 180 41.43 4.59 -10.24
N ILE A 181 41.52 3.46 -9.55
CA ILE A 181 41.12 2.16 -10.11
C ILE A 181 40.03 1.56 -9.22
N GLN A 182 38.89 1.26 -9.82
CA GLN A 182 37.82 0.48 -9.20
C GLN A 182 37.45 -0.68 -10.10
N ALA A 183 37.04 -1.80 -9.53
CA ALA A 183 36.47 -2.90 -10.29
C ALA A 183 35.24 -3.46 -9.58
N ARG A 184 34.18 -3.67 -10.34
CA ARG A 184 32.91 -4.22 -9.86
C ARG A 184 32.56 -5.46 -10.66
N ALA A 185 32.44 -6.57 -9.97
CA ALA A 185 31.90 -7.80 -10.53
C ALA A 185 30.40 -7.62 -10.79
N GLY A 186 29.91 -8.01 -11.96
CA GLY A 186 28.49 -8.07 -12.21
C GLY A 186 27.86 -9.32 -11.57
N SER A 187 26.55 -9.24 -11.31
CA SER A 187 25.79 -10.24 -10.58
C SER A 187 25.10 -11.28 -11.48
N VAL A 188 25.45 -11.32 -12.77
CA VAL A 188 24.94 -12.25 -13.80
C VAL A 188 26.03 -13.25 -14.15
N LEU A 189 25.69 -14.54 -14.22
CA LEU A 189 26.62 -15.59 -14.64
C LEU A 189 26.27 -16.10 -16.03
N GLU A 190 27.25 -16.10 -16.93
CA GLU A 190 27.14 -16.59 -18.31
C GLU A 190 27.71 -18.01 -18.45
N ARG A 191 27.24 -18.74 -19.47
CA ARG A 191 27.82 -20.02 -19.87
C ARG A 191 28.89 -19.79 -20.95
N ARG A 192 30.16 -20.09 -20.66
CA ARG A 192 31.27 -19.96 -21.63
C ARG A 192 32.27 -21.11 -21.53
N GLY A 193 32.67 -21.68 -22.67
CA GLY A 193 33.84 -22.57 -22.77
C GLY A 193 33.86 -23.78 -21.82
N GLY A 194 32.70 -24.35 -21.46
CA GLY A 194 32.60 -25.48 -20.53
C GLY A 194 32.51 -25.12 -19.04
N GLY A 195 32.49 -23.82 -18.69
CA GLY A 195 32.35 -23.33 -17.32
C GLY A 195 31.42 -22.12 -17.17
N LEU A 196 31.36 -21.56 -15.96
CA LEU A 196 30.64 -20.32 -15.66
C LEU A 196 31.59 -19.13 -15.66
N ALA A 197 31.11 -18.02 -16.22
CA ALA A 197 31.84 -16.77 -16.30
C ALA A 197 31.05 -15.63 -15.65
N GLN A 198 31.77 -14.68 -15.07
CA GLN A 198 31.23 -13.49 -14.40
C GLN A 198 31.80 -12.22 -15.06
N PRO A 199 30.95 -11.25 -15.44
CA PRO A 199 31.44 -9.98 -15.96
C PRO A 199 32.13 -9.16 -14.87
N LEU A 200 33.14 -8.39 -15.24
CA LEU A 200 33.90 -7.51 -14.35
C LEU A 200 34.08 -6.16 -15.05
N LYS A 201 33.45 -5.11 -14.55
CA LYS A 201 33.64 -3.75 -15.04
C LYS A 201 34.75 -3.08 -14.26
N VAL A 202 35.78 -2.60 -14.94
CA VAL A 202 36.88 -1.80 -14.35
C VAL A 202 36.64 -0.33 -14.69
N SER A 203 36.48 0.52 -13.69
CA SER A 203 36.40 1.98 -13.83
C SER A 203 37.75 2.61 -13.48
N LEU A 204 38.17 3.58 -14.29
CA LEU A 204 39.43 4.30 -14.18
C LEU A 204 39.16 5.80 -14.10
N ASP A 205 39.59 6.48 -13.05
CA ASP A 205 39.51 7.94 -12.93
C ASP A 205 40.86 8.56 -13.27
N TYR A 206 40.90 9.34 -14.36
CA TYR A 206 42.14 9.83 -14.96
C TYR A 206 42.31 11.35 -14.72
N PRO A 207 43.32 11.80 -13.95
CA PRO A 207 43.40 13.18 -13.44
C PRO A 207 44.18 14.16 -14.32
N TYR A 208 44.57 13.79 -15.54
CA TYR A 208 45.42 14.63 -16.40
C TYR A 208 44.66 15.23 -17.58
N ALA A 209 45.02 16.47 -17.94
CA ALA A 209 44.46 17.14 -19.11
C ALA A 209 44.91 16.50 -20.44
N ALA A 210 46.14 15.96 -20.48
CA ALA A 210 46.69 15.29 -21.67
C ALA A 210 46.19 13.84 -21.75
N PRO A 211 45.69 13.38 -22.91
CA PRO A 211 45.25 11.99 -23.08
C PRO A 211 46.43 11.02 -23.03
N ALA A 212 46.18 9.78 -22.62
CA ALA A 212 47.18 8.71 -22.57
C ALA A 212 46.63 7.43 -23.23
N GLU A 213 47.45 6.80 -24.08
CA GLU A 213 47.22 5.43 -24.53
C GLU A 213 47.77 4.47 -23.47
N VAL A 214 46.89 3.70 -22.83
CA VAL A 214 47.27 2.77 -21.76
C VAL A 214 46.82 1.36 -22.09
N VAL A 215 47.40 0.39 -21.38
CA VAL A 215 46.95 -1.00 -21.39
C VAL A 215 46.46 -1.35 -20.00
N VAL A 216 45.18 -1.70 -19.89
CA VAL A 216 44.59 -2.19 -18.65
C VAL A 216 44.87 -3.68 -18.54
N ARG A 217 45.43 -4.12 -17.42
CA ARG A 217 45.67 -5.54 -17.10
C ARG A 217 44.87 -5.93 -15.87
N VAL A 218 44.10 -7.00 -16.01
CA VAL A 218 43.45 -7.68 -14.89
C VAL A 218 44.11 -9.05 -14.74
N GLU A 219 44.42 -9.44 -13.50
CA GLU A 219 45.02 -10.73 -13.19
C GLU A 219 44.27 -11.90 -13.86
N GLY A 220 44.98 -12.69 -14.66
CA GLY A 220 44.41 -13.85 -15.35
C GLY A 220 43.49 -13.51 -16.53
N GLN A 221 43.55 -12.29 -17.06
CA GLN A 221 42.80 -11.84 -18.23
C GLN A 221 43.72 -11.26 -19.30
N GLU A 222 43.29 -11.31 -20.56
CA GLU A 222 43.99 -10.66 -21.67
C GLU A 222 44.01 -9.13 -21.48
N PRO A 223 45.17 -8.47 -21.60
CA PRO A 223 45.28 -7.02 -21.50
C PRO A 223 44.43 -6.30 -22.55
N LYS A 224 43.78 -5.19 -22.19
CA LYS A 224 42.99 -4.39 -23.13
C LYS A 224 43.57 -2.98 -23.30
N PRO A 225 43.84 -2.52 -24.54
CA PRO A 225 44.21 -1.14 -24.78
C PRO A 225 43.02 -0.21 -24.52
N LEU A 226 43.28 0.97 -23.95
CA LEU A 226 42.29 1.99 -23.68
C LEU A 226 42.93 3.37 -23.82
N ARG A 227 42.24 4.30 -24.47
CA ARG A 227 42.64 5.70 -24.52
C ARG A 227 41.99 6.45 -23.37
N LEU A 228 42.78 6.87 -22.40
CA LEU A 228 42.33 7.72 -21.30
C LEU A 228 42.36 9.19 -21.71
N ALA A 229 41.32 9.91 -21.31
CA ALA A 229 41.23 11.36 -21.32
C ALA A 229 40.79 11.83 -19.92
N LEU A 230 40.84 13.12 -19.63
CA LEU A 230 40.43 13.64 -18.33
C LEU A 230 39.04 13.11 -17.89
N GLY A 231 38.96 12.52 -16.69
CA GLY A 231 37.71 11.99 -16.09
C GLY A 231 37.61 10.46 -16.03
N GLU A 232 36.40 9.96 -15.82
CA GLU A 232 36.12 8.54 -15.65
C GLU A 232 36.03 7.78 -16.98
N HIS A 233 36.68 6.63 -17.05
CA HIS A 233 36.63 5.66 -18.14
C HIS A 233 36.25 4.30 -17.60
N SER A 234 35.72 3.41 -18.44
CA SER A 234 35.48 2.03 -18.04
C SER A 234 35.80 1.02 -19.13
N VAL A 235 36.19 -0.18 -18.71
CA VAL A 235 36.47 -1.32 -19.59
C VAL A 235 35.93 -2.59 -18.96
N ASP A 236 35.23 -3.40 -19.77
CA ASP A 236 34.61 -4.64 -19.31
C ASP A 236 35.53 -5.84 -19.53
N TYR A 237 35.57 -6.75 -18.57
CA TYR A 237 36.25 -8.03 -18.58
C TYR A 237 35.27 -9.16 -18.28
N THR A 238 35.69 -10.40 -18.52
CA THR A 238 34.92 -11.60 -18.20
C THR A 238 35.81 -12.60 -17.48
N ILE A 239 35.66 -12.71 -16.17
CA ILE A 239 36.46 -13.61 -15.33
C ILE A 239 35.73 -14.95 -15.12
N PRO A 240 36.43 -16.03 -14.74
CA PRO A 240 35.76 -17.23 -14.23
C PRO A 240 34.87 -16.91 -13.04
N ALA A 241 33.71 -17.57 -12.94
CA ALA A 241 32.82 -17.41 -11.80
C ALA A 241 33.54 -17.78 -10.51
N LEU A 242 33.39 -16.93 -9.48
CA LEU A 242 34.01 -17.15 -8.18
C LEU A 242 33.07 -17.96 -7.28
N GLU A 243 33.64 -18.80 -6.41
CA GLU A 243 32.89 -19.49 -5.33
C GLU A 243 33.01 -18.73 -3.99
N SER A 244 34.05 -17.92 -3.82
CA SER A 244 34.29 -17.07 -2.65
C SER A 244 34.90 -15.74 -3.08
N ALA A 245 34.84 -14.73 -2.22
CA ALA A 245 35.46 -13.45 -2.50
C ALA A 245 36.97 -13.62 -2.77
N ARG A 246 37.48 -12.94 -3.81
CA ARG A 246 38.88 -12.99 -4.22
C ARG A 246 39.39 -11.59 -4.51
N THR A 247 40.60 -11.30 -4.08
CA THR A 247 41.30 -10.08 -4.48
C THR A 247 41.97 -10.28 -5.84
N LEU A 248 41.66 -9.43 -6.81
CA LEU A 248 42.32 -9.40 -8.12
C LEU A 248 43.20 -8.16 -8.20
N ARG A 249 44.41 -8.32 -8.77
CA ARG A 249 45.24 -7.16 -9.11
C ARG A 249 44.79 -6.58 -10.45
N VAL A 250 44.48 -5.28 -10.45
CA VAL A 250 44.24 -4.47 -11.65
C VAL A 250 45.38 -3.48 -11.80
N ALA A 251 46.00 -3.44 -12.97
CA ALA A 251 47.09 -2.54 -13.29
C ALA A 251 46.78 -1.76 -14.58
N VAL A 252 47.24 -0.52 -14.64
CA VAL A 252 47.21 0.31 -15.84
C VAL A 252 48.66 0.56 -16.23
N ASP A 253 49.05 0.06 -17.40
CA ASP A 253 50.39 0.26 -17.92
C ASP A 253 50.41 1.38 -18.96
N TYR A 254 51.43 2.23 -18.87
CA TYR A 254 51.73 3.28 -19.83
C TYR A 254 53.17 3.09 -20.33
N ALA A 255 53.39 3.17 -21.64
CA ALA A 255 54.70 3.00 -22.27
C ALA A 255 55.47 1.72 -21.82
N GLY A 256 54.74 0.63 -21.53
CA GLY A 256 55.31 -0.65 -21.08
C GLY A 256 55.67 -0.73 -19.59
N GLN A 257 55.36 0.30 -18.79
CA GLN A 257 55.55 0.32 -17.34
C GLN A 257 54.23 0.49 -16.60
N THR A 258 54.10 -0.07 -15.39
CA THR A 258 52.88 0.07 -14.58
C THR A 258 52.78 1.47 -13.99
N ALA A 259 51.78 2.21 -14.46
CA ALA A 259 51.52 3.59 -14.08
C ALA A 259 50.60 3.69 -12.84
N ALA A 260 49.67 2.75 -12.71
CA ALA A 260 48.85 2.59 -11.50
C ALA A 260 48.52 1.11 -11.28
N SER A 261 48.35 0.70 -10.02
CA SER A 261 47.80 -0.63 -9.71
C SER A 261 47.02 -0.62 -8.41
N ALA A 262 45.92 -1.38 -8.38
CA ALA A 262 45.08 -1.57 -7.20
C ALA A 262 44.78 -3.06 -6.99
N ALA A 263 44.66 -3.45 -5.73
CA ALA A 263 44.11 -4.73 -5.33
C ALA A 263 42.62 -4.55 -5.08
N VAL A 264 41.76 -5.17 -5.91
CA VAL A 264 40.31 -5.00 -5.82
C VAL A 264 39.66 -6.29 -5.34
N SER A 265 38.81 -6.19 -4.32
CA SER A 265 38.04 -7.33 -3.82
C SER A 265 36.83 -7.58 -4.72
N VAL A 266 36.74 -8.78 -5.29
CA VAL A 266 35.68 -9.22 -6.18
C VAL A 266 34.86 -10.31 -5.47
N LYS A 267 33.55 -10.10 -5.36
CA LYS A 267 32.62 -11.05 -4.72
C LYS A 267 32.04 -12.03 -5.75
N PRO A 268 31.69 -13.26 -5.34
CA PRO A 268 30.96 -14.20 -6.20
C PRO A 268 29.56 -13.66 -6.51
N ALA A 269 29.05 -13.92 -7.71
CA ALA A 269 27.69 -13.55 -8.08
C ALA A 269 26.64 -14.43 -7.34
N ARG A 270 25.55 -13.82 -6.86
CA ARG A 270 24.45 -14.55 -6.21
C ARG A 270 23.78 -15.50 -7.21
N ARG A 271 23.56 -16.74 -6.77
CA ARG A 271 22.84 -17.78 -7.53
C ARG A 271 21.35 -17.78 -7.19
N THR A 272 20.66 -16.72 -7.60
CA THR A 272 19.24 -16.49 -7.26
C THR A 272 18.29 -17.16 -8.25
N THR A 273 17.24 -17.81 -7.74
CA THR A 273 16.04 -18.16 -8.52
C THR A 273 14.96 -17.12 -8.25
N ILE A 274 14.44 -16.50 -9.31
CA ILE A 274 13.44 -15.44 -9.25
C ILE A 274 12.15 -15.95 -9.90
N TYR A 275 11.10 -16.10 -9.09
CA TYR A 275 9.77 -16.44 -9.60
C TYR A 275 9.04 -15.20 -10.12
N ILE A 276 8.46 -15.28 -11.31
CA ILE A 276 7.65 -14.22 -11.92
C ILE A 276 6.19 -14.65 -11.85
N LEU A 277 5.35 -13.85 -11.20
CA LEU A 277 3.93 -14.12 -11.04
C LEU A 277 3.11 -13.16 -11.92
N PRO A 278 2.79 -13.52 -13.17
CA PRO A 278 1.94 -12.70 -14.01
C PRO A 278 0.49 -12.80 -13.54
N HIS A 279 -0.13 -11.65 -13.35
CA HIS A 279 -1.50 -11.47 -12.90
C HIS A 279 -2.02 -10.11 -13.41
N SER A 280 -3.28 -9.82 -13.12
CA SER A 280 -3.87 -8.49 -13.31
C SER A 280 -4.28 -7.98 -11.92
N HIS A 281 -3.80 -6.81 -11.51
CA HIS A 281 -4.35 -6.20 -10.31
C HIS A 281 -5.78 -5.76 -10.60
N THR A 282 -6.75 -6.28 -9.83
CA THR A 282 -8.17 -6.11 -10.09
C THR A 282 -8.74 -4.98 -9.23
N ASP A 283 -8.90 -3.83 -9.86
CA ASP A 283 -9.74 -2.75 -9.36
C ASP A 283 -11.12 -2.85 -9.97
N ILE A 284 -12.13 -3.25 -9.19
CA ILE A 284 -13.46 -3.42 -9.79
C ILE A 284 -14.08 -2.08 -10.22
N GLY A 285 -13.73 -0.98 -9.57
CA GLY A 285 -14.15 0.37 -9.96
C GLY A 285 -13.17 1.45 -9.52
N TYR A 286 -12.24 1.82 -10.40
CA TYR A 286 -11.29 2.92 -10.16
C TYR A 286 -10.81 3.47 -11.51
N THR A 287 -10.25 2.58 -12.32
CA THR A 287 -9.73 2.85 -13.67
C THR A 287 -10.80 2.99 -14.76
N GLU A 288 -11.97 2.38 -14.58
CA GLU A 288 -13.10 2.39 -15.51
C GLU A 288 -14.39 1.96 -14.77
N ILE A 289 -15.55 2.14 -15.39
CA ILE A 289 -16.83 1.62 -14.90
C ILE A 289 -16.81 0.09 -14.72
N GLN A 290 -17.43 -0.38 -13.63
CA GLN A 290 -17.38 -1.77 -13.17
C GLN A 290 -17.77 -2.79 -14.26
N THR A 291 -18.76 -2.47 -15.10
CA THR A 291 -19.22 -3.37 -16.17
C THR A 291 -18.16 -3.62 -17.24
N GLU A 292 -17.33 -2.62 -17.56
CA GLU A 292 -16.21 -2.79 -18.48
C GLU A 292 -15.07 -3.58 -17.83
N ILE A 293 -14.86 -3.40 -16.53
CA ILE A 293 -13.88 -4.21 -15.78
C ILE A 293 -14.30 -5.68 -15.76
N GLU A 294 -15.59 -5.98 -15.60
CA GLU A 294 -16.09 -7.36 -15.68
C GLU A 294 -15.71 -8.02 -17.02
N ASP A 295 -15.88 -7.31 -18.14
CA ASP A 295 -15.50 -7.82 -19.46
C ASP A 295 -13.98 -7.95 -19.64
N LYS A 296 -13.20 -6.98 -19.14
CA LYS A 296 -11.74 -7.07 -19.13
C LYS A 296 -11.26 -8.29 -18.36
N GLN A 297 -11.80 -8.56 -17.17
CA GLN A 297 -11.34 -9.69 -16.36
C GLN A 297 -11.72 -11.05 -16.94
N VAL A 298 -12.89 -11.18 -17.60
CA VAL A 298 -13.22 -12.39 -18.37
C VAL A 298 -12.27 -12.57 -19.56
N ASN A 299 -11.96 -11.50 -20.28
CA ASN A 299 -11.01 -11.54 -21.41
C ASN A 299 -9.58 -11.86 -20.97
N ASN A 300 -9.14 -11.36 -19.80
CA ASN A 300 -7.82 -11.66 -19.24
C ASN A 300 -7.66 -13.16 -18.95
N LEU A 301 -8.70 -13.83 -18.45
CA LEU A 301 -8.70 -15.29 -18.27
C LEU A 301 -8.61 -16.04 -19.60
N LEU A 302 -9.36 -15.60 -20.62
CA LEU A 302 -9.28 -16.20 -21.96
C LEU A 302 -7.88 -16.06 -22.56
N LEU A 303 -7.29 -14.87 -22.49
CA LEU A 303 -5.94 -14.58 -22.98
C LEU A 303 -4.88 -15.36 -22.19
N GLY A 304 -4.99 -15.45 -20.87
CA GLY A 304 -4.06 -16.22 -20.04
C GLY A 304 -4.03 -17.70 -20.42
N ILE A 305 -5.21 -18.31 -20.63
CA ILE A 305 -5.32 -19.70 -21.13
C ILE A 305 -4.73 -19.83 -22.53
N GLU A 306 -4.99 -18.86 -23.42
CA GLU A 306 -4.43 -18.85 -24.77
C GLU A 306 -2.89 -18.77 -24.76
N TYR A 307 -2.32 -17.91 -23.92
CA TYR A 307 -0.87 -17.73 -23.81
C TYR A 307 -0.17 -18.94 -23.21
N ALA A 308 -0.81 -19.61 -22.24
CA ALA A 308 -0.31 -20.89 -21.74
C ALA A 308 -0.26 -21.97 -22.84
N ARG A 309 -1.20 -21.96 -23.79
CA ARG A 309 -1.15 -22.84 -24.96
C ARG A 309 -0.06 -22.44 -25.96
N LYS A 310 0.04 -21.15 -26.30
CA LYS A 310 1.06 -20.64 -27.24
C LYS A 310 2.49 -20.92 -26.78
N THR A 311 2.71 -20.95 -25.47
CA THR A 311 4.03 -21.16 -24.86
C THR A 311 4.25 -22.59 -24.37
N ALA A 312 3.37 -23.55 -24.69
CA ALA A 312 3.48 -24.93 -24.20
C ALA A 312 4.81 -25.61 -24.59
N ASP A 313 5.33 -25.31 -25.78
CA ASP A 313 6.60 -25.85 -26.30
C ASP A 313 7.83 -25.08 -25.81
N TYR A 314 7.67 -24.05 -24.97
CA TYR A 314 8.81 -23.31 -24.40
C TYR A 314 9.52 -24.19 -23.36
N PRO A 315 10.81 -23.92 -23.08
CA PRO A 315 11.52 -24.58 -21.99
C PRO A 315 10.77 -24.43 -20.66
N PRO A 316 10.85 -25.42 -19.75
CA PRO A 316 10.32 -25.29 -18.39
C PRO A 316 10.79 -23.99 -17.72
N GLY A 317 9.89 -23.28 -17.04
CA GLY A 317 10.13 -21.96 -16.44
C GLY A 317 9.88 -20.76 -17.37
N ALA A 318 9.86 -20.95 -18.70
CA ALA A 318 9.52 -19.90 -19.67
C ALA A 318 8.08 -20.00 -20.21
N ARG A 319 7.27 -20.92 -19.68
CA ARG A 319 5.88 -21.15 -20.09
C ARG A 319 4.97 -20.21 -19.31
N PHE A 320 3.93 -19.69 -19.95
CA PHE A 320 3.01 -18.77 -19.31
C PHE A 320 2.14 -19.48 -18.26
N VAL A 321 2.01 -18.89 -17.07
CA VAL A 321 1.15 -19.36 -15.98
C VAL A 321 0.35 -18.17 -15.44
N TRP A 322 -0.95 -18.14 -15.66
CA TRP A 322 -1.79 -17.00 -15.24
C TRP A 322 -2.19 -17.13 -13.76
N ASN A 323 -1.88 -16.13 -12.93
CA ASN A 323 -2.40 -16.06 -11.57
C ASN A 323 -3.66 -15.19 -11.54
N VAL A 324 -4.78 -15.80 -11.14
CA VAL A 324 -6.05 -15.10 -10.89
C VAL A 324 -5.98 -14.50 -9.50
N GLU A 325 -5.77 -13.18 -9.41
CA GLU A 325 -5.61 -12.47 -8.14
C GLU A 325 -6.82 -12.66 -7.22
N VAL A 326 -8.03 -12.41 -7.75
CA VAL A 326 -9.29 -12.51 -7.02
C VAL A 326 -10.28 -13.43 -7.74
N LEU A 327 -11.01 -14.26 -6.98
CA LEU A 327 -11.92 -15.26 -7.55
C LEU A 327 -13.18 -14.67 -8.19
N TRP A 328 -13.48 -13.38 -7.99
CA TRP A 328 -14.55 -12.70 -8.71
C TRP A 328 -14.39 -12.80 -10.23
N ALA A 329 -13.16 -12.71 -10.76
CA ALA A 329 -12.90 -12.92 -12.19
C ALA A 329 -13.28 -14.34 -12.65
N ALA A 330 -12.94 -15.35 -11.84
CA ALA A 330 -13.30 -16.75 -12.12
C ALA A 330 -14.81 -16.98 -11.99
N ASP A 331 -15.48 -16.36 -11.01
CA ASP A 331 -16.94 -16.41 -10.84
C ASP A 331 -17.65 -15.81 -12.07
N LEU A 332 -17.22 -14.62 -12.52
CA LEU A 332 -17.74 -13.99 -13.74
C LEU A 332 -17.58 -14.89 -14.96
N TYR A 333 -16.40 -15.47 -15.16
CA TYR A 333 -16.12 -16.39 -16.26
C TYR A 333 -17.08 -17.59 -16.23
N LEU A 334 -17.26 -18.20 -15.06
CA LEU A 334 -18.14 -19.35 -14.87
C LEU A 334 -19.62 -19.01 -15.04
N ARG A 335 -20.05 -17.80 -14.69
CA ARG A 335 -21.43 -17.33 -14.85
C ARG A 335 -21.75 -16.95 -16.30
N ARG A 336 -20.85 -16.23 -16.98
CA ARG A 336 -21.10 -15.64 -18.30
C ARG A 336 -20.84 -16.59 -19.46
N LEU A 337 -19.83 -17.46 -19.36
CA LEU A 337 -19.43 -18.30 -20.48
C LEU A 337 -20.11 -19.68 -20.45
N GLY A 338 -20.14 -20.34 -21.61
CA GLY A 338 -20.82 -21.62 -21.82
C GLY A 338 -20.04 -22.83 -21.28
N PRO A 339 -20.65 -24.03 -21.26
CA PRO A 339 -20.06 -25.25 -20.69
C PRO A 339 -18.65 -25.55 -21.20
N GLY A 340 -18.40 -25.41 -22.50
CA GLY A 340 -17.08 -25.66 -23.09
C GLY A 340 -15.99 -24.74 -22.53
N GLN A 341 -16.23 -23.44 -22.42
CA GLN A 341 -15.28 -22.52 -21.80
C GLN A 341 -15.06 -22.84 -20.31
N ARG A 342 -16.13 -23.17 -19.57
CA ARG A 342 -16.02 -23.56 -18.15
C ARG A 342 -15.09 -24.76 -17.96
N GLU A 343 -15.21 -25.78 -18.82
CA GLU A 343 -14.31 -26.94 -18.82
C GLU A 343 -12.87 -26.54 -19.14
N LEU A 344 -12.66 -25.63 -20.09
CA LEU A 344 -11.32 -25.13 -20.41
C LEU A 344 -10.64 -24.46 -19.22
N LEU A 345 -11.37 -23.68 -18.41
CA LEU A 345 -10.82 -23.09 -17.19
C LEU A 345 -10.37 -24.18 -16.21
N PHE A 346 -11.22 -25.18 -15.93
CA PHE A 346 -10.86 -26.26 -15.01
C PHE A 346 -9.71 -27.13 -15.51
N ASP A 347 -9.64 -27.39 -16.82
CA ASP A 347 -8.52 -28.10 -17.45
C ASP A 347 -7.21 -27.30 -17.33
N ALA A 348 -7.26 -25.98 -17.58
CA ALA A 348 -6.10 -25.11 -17.40
C ALA A 348 -5.61 -25.07 -15.94
N VAL A 349 -6.53 -25.06 -14.97
CA VAL A 349 -6.20 -25.16 -13.54
C VAL A 349 -5.52 -26.49 -13.22
N LYS A 350 -6.08 -27.62 -13.68
CA LYS A 350 -5.50 -28.96 -13.49
C LYS A 350 -4.10 -29.10 -14.10
N LYS A 351 -3.85 -28.43 -15.22
CA LYS A 351 -2.55 -28.42 -15.92
C LYS A 351 -1.54 -27.43 -15.33
N GLY A 352 -1.91 -26.66 -14.30
CA GLY A 352 -1.06 -25.62 -13.72
C GLY A 352 -0.83 -24.41 -14.64
N GLN A 353 -1.68 -24.22 -15.65
CA GLN A 353 -1.63 -23.09 -16.58
C GLN A 353 -2.34 -21.85 -16.02
N VAL A 354 -3.32 -22.07 -15.14
CA VAL A 354 -4.04 -21.03 -14.41
C VAL A 354 -3.98 -21.39 -12.92
N ALA A 355 -3.57 -20.45 -12.09
CA ALA A 355 -3.57 -20.58 -10.64
C ALA A 355 -4.65 -19.69 -10.04
N LEU A 356 -5.53 -20.28 -9.24
CA LEU A 356 -6.57 -19.55 -8.51
C LEU A 356 -6.00 -19.09 -7.17
N CYS A 357 -6.16 -17.81 -6.81
CA CYS A 357 -5.84 -17.30 -5.49
C CYS A 357 -7.13 -17.07 -4.68
N GLY A 358 -7.12 -17.36 -3.39
CA GLY A 358 -8.32 -17.73 -2.64
C GLY A 358 -9.24 -16.61 -2.15
N MET A 359 -8.89 -15.33 -2.32
CA MET A 359 -9.78 -14.23 -1.94
C MET A 359 -10.82 -13.99 -3.03
N TYR A 360 -12.09 -13.76 -2.67
CA TYR A 360 -13.12 -13.44 -3.65
C TYR A 360 -12.87 -12.08 -4.32
N LEU A 361 -12.43 -11.09 -3.55
CA LEU A 361 -12.11 -9.71 -3.97
C LEU A 361 -10.90 -9.19 -3.19
N ASN A 362 -10.34 -8.06 -3.63
CA ASN A 362 -9.35 -7.29 -2.86
C ASN A 362 -10.13 -6.53 -1.77
N GLU A 363 -10.27 -7.17 -0.61
CA GLU A 363 -11.24 -6.81 0.42
C GLU A 363 -10.67 -5.86 1.47
N LEU A 364 -11.44 -4.83 1.88
CA LEU A 364 -11.15 -4.05 3.09
C LEU A 364 -11.58 -4.84 4.33
N THR A 365 -10.70 -5.72 4.79
CA THR A 365 -11.00 -6.67 5.88
C THR A 365 -11.41 -6.00 7.21
N GLY A 366 -11.13 -4.71 7.39
CA GLY A 366 -11.62 -3.92 8.53
C GLY A 366 -13.11 -3.60 8.49
N LEU A 367 -13.74 -3.63 7.31
CA LEU A 367 -15.18 -3.40 7.15
C LEU A 367 -16.00 -4.67 7.34
N CYS A 368 -15.38 -5.84 7.13
CA CYS A 368 -16.06 -7.11 7.16
C CYS A 368 -16.75 -7.37 8.51
N ARG A 369 -17.90 -8.04 8.48
CA ARG A 369 -18.39 -8.80 9.64
C ARG A 369 -17.66 -10.16 9.75
N PRO A 370 -17.72 -10.85 10.91
CA PRO A 370 -17.11 -12.17 11.06
C PRO A 370 -17.53 -13.17 9.95
N GLU A 371 -18.83 -13.28 9.65
CA GLU A 371 -19.32 -14.15 8.58
C GLU A 371 -18.91 -13.66 7.19
N GLU A 372 -18.90 -12.36 6.94
CA GLU A 372 -18.45 -11.76 5.68
C GLU A 372 -16.98 -12.13 5.39
N LEU A 373 -16.11 -12.05 6.39
CA LEU A 373 -14.71 -12.44 6.29
C LEU A 373 -14.54 -13.94 5.96
N LEU A 374 -15.42 -14.81 6.47
CA LEU A 374 -15.43 -16.23 6.09
C LEU A 374 -15.94 -16.44 4.67
N ARG A 375 -16.93 -15.64 4.24
CA ARG A 375 -17.52 -15.71 2.90
C ARG A 375 -16.53 -15.30 1.82
N LEU A 376 -15.60 -14.40 2.14
CA LEU A 376 -14.49 -14.00 1.26
C LEU A 376 -13.69 -15.19 0.71
N PHE A 377 -13.57 -16.29 1.46
CA PHE A 377 -12.80 -17.47 1.05
C PHE A 377 -13.66 -18.66 0.63
N ARG A 378 -14.99 -18.55 0.70
CA ARG A 378 -15.90 -19.68 0.42
C ARG A 378 -15.74 -20.21 -0.99
N LEU A 379 -15.63 -19.32 -1.99
CA LEU A 379 -15.49 -19.76 -3.38
C LEU A 379 -14.19 -20.53 -3.63
N ALA A 380 -13.12 -20.25 -2.89
CA ALA A 380 -11.86 -20.98 -2.99
C ALA A 380 -12.04 -22.47 -2.67
N THR A 381 -12.76 -22.77 -1.59
CA THR A 381 -13.08 -24.16 -1.20
C THR A 381 -13.89 -24.87 -2.27
N GLN A 382 -14.92 -24.21 -2.82
CA GLN A 382 -15.78 -24.77 -3.86
C GLN A 382 -15.05 -25.02 -5.19
N LEU A 383 -14.20 -24.08 -5.61
CA LEU A 383 -13.40 -24.24 -6.83
C LEU A 383 -12.30 -25.28 -6.65
N GLY A 384 -11.73 -25.38 -5.44
CA GLY A 384 -10.78 -26.44 -5.10
C GLY A 384 -11.38 -27.84 -5.22
N GLU A 385 -12.57 -28.04 -4.65
CA GLU A 385 -13.31 -29.31 -4.76
C GLU A 385 -13.69 -29.63 -6.22
N ARG A 386 -14.22 -28.65 -6.95
CA ARG A 386 -14.68 -28.84 -8.34
C ARG A 386 -13.53 -29.10 -9.32
N SER A 387 -12.38 -28.47 -9.11
CA SER A 387 -11.20 -28.64 -9.96
C SER A 387 -10.35 -29.86 -9.56
N GLY A 388 -10.44 -30.32 -8.32
CA GLY A 388 -9.52 -31.31 -7.75
C GLY A 388 -8.12 -30.76 -7.45
N VAL A 389 -7.93 -29.43 -7.52
CA VAL A 389 -6.68 -28.74 -7.23
C VAL A 389 -6.90 -27.82 -6.02
N PRO A 390 -6.20 -28.02 -4.89
CA PRO A 390 -6.37 -27.16 -3.72
C PRO A 390 -6.02 -25.70 -4.02
N VAL A 391 -6.86 -24.77 -3.52
CA VAL A 391 -6.59 -23.33 -3.53
C VAL A 391 -5.96 -22.96 -2.19
N ASP A 392 -4.63 -23.03 -2.10
CA ASP A 392 -3.87 -22.90 -0.85
C ASP A 392 -3.18 -21.54 -0.68
N THR A 393 -3.39 -20.62 -1.62
CA THR A 393 -2.73 -19.32 -1.67
C THR A 393 -3.77 -18.22 -1.82
N ALA A 394 -3.66 -17.15 -1.05
CA ALA A 394 -4.34 -15.88 -1.27
C ALA A 394 -3.37 -14.86 -1.88
N MET A 395 -3.90 -13.97 -2.71
CA MET A 395 -3.15 -12.92 -3.38
C MET A 395 -3.98 -11.64 -3.25
N ILE A 396 -3.32 -10.55 -2.88
CA ILE A 396 -3.94 -9.22 -2.80
C ILE A 396 -2.88 -8.21 -3.23
N SER A 397 -3.32 -7.20 -3.98
CA SER A 397 -2.49 -6.05 -4.30
C SER A 397 -3.11 -4.78 -3.78
N ASP A 398 -2.29 -3.74 -3.70
CA ASP A 398 -2.65 -2.35 -3.43
C ASP A 398 -3.05 -2.07 -1.98
N VAL A 399 -3.95 -2.89 -1.41
CA VAL A 399 -4.45 -2.79 -0.03
C VAL A 399 -3.35 -2.98 1.02
N PRO A 400 -3.09 -1.97 1.89
CA PRO A 400 -2.14 -2.04 2.98
C PRO A 400 -2.79 -2.42 4.34
N GLY A 401 -2.36 -3.55 4.88
CA GLY A 401 -2.79 -4.08 6.17
C GLY A 401 -4.08 -4.90 6.10
N TYR A 402 -4.30 -5.74 7.11
CA TYR A 402 -5.42 -6.67 7.20
C TYR A 402 -5.78 -6.97 8.67
N THR A 403 -7.07 -7.17 8.96
CA THR A 403 -7.50 -7.55 10.32
C THR A 403 -6.98 -8.92 10.72
N TRP A 404 -6.66 -9.08 12.00
CA TRP A 404 -5.98 -10.25 12.53
C TRP A 404 -6.72 -11.57 12.29
N GLY A 405 -8.05 -11.54 12.31
CA GLY A 405 -8.89 -12.70 12.03
C GLY A 405 -8.80 -13.21 10.59
N THR A 406 -8.24 -12.43 9.66
CA THR A 406 -7.98 -12.86 8.27
C THR A 406 -7.08 -14.10 8.26
N VAL A 407 -6.14 -14.24 9.20
CA VAL A 407 -5.33 -15.45 9.36
C VAL A 407 -6.19 -16.67 9.68
N SER A 408 -7.13 -16.52 10.63
CA SER A 408 -8.04 -17.60 11.02
C SER A 408 -8.94 -18.01 9.85
N ALA A 409 -9.48 -17.03 9.12
CA ALA A 409 -10.35 -17.28 7.97
C ALA A 409 -9.61 -18.00 6.83
N MET A 410 -8.39 -17.56 6.49
CA MET A 410 -7.54 -18.26 5.51
C MET A 410 -7.21 -19.67 5.95
N ALA A 411 -6.77 -19.87 7.20
CA ALA A 411 -6.40 -21.18 7.71
C ALA A 411 -7.59 -22.16 7.67
N GLN A 412 -8.80 -21.71 8.01
CA GLN A 412 -10.03 -22.51 7.92
C GLN A 412 -10.39 -22.88 6.47
N ALA A 413 -10.10 -22.01 5.51
CA ALA A 413 -10.29 -22.27 4.08
C ALA A 413 -9.21 -23.18 3.46
N GLY A 414 -8.20 -23.59 4.23
CA GLY A 414 -7.06 -24.37 3.74
C GLY A 414 -6.00 -23.53 3.02
N ILE A 415 -6.04 -22.20 3.15
CA ILE A 415 -5.06 -21.27 2.61
C ILE A 415 -3.90 -21.13 3.59
N LYS A 416 -2.69 -21.39 3.09
CA LYS A 416 -1.44 -21.38 3.86
C LYS A 416 -0.51 -20.25 3.46
N TYR A 417 -0.65 -19.74 2.24
CA TYR A 417 0.24 -18.74 1.67
C TYR A 417 -0.50 -17.44 1.39
N PHE A 418 0.11 -16.31 1.73
CA PHE A 418 -0.49 -14.99 1.52
C PHE A 418 0.51 -14.06 0.80
N SER A 419 0.29 -13.91 -0.51
CA SER A 419 1.06 -13.01 -1.39
C SER A 419 0.49 -11.60 -1.32
N VAL A 420 1.00 -10.85 -0.34
CA VAL A 420 0.68 -9.44 -0.10
C VAL A 420 1.58 -8.56 -0.96
N ALA A 421 1.00 -7.59 -1.66
CA ALA A 421 1.75 -6.67 -2.48
C ALA A 421 1.08 -5.30 -2.49
N PRO A 422 1.24 -4.47 -1.44
CA PRO A 422 0.61 -3.16 -1.39
C PRO A 422 1.17 -2.26 -2.49
N ASN A 423 0.59 -1.07 -2.63
CA ASN A 423 1.19 -0.03 -3.45
C ASN A 423 2.64 0.26 -2.99
N TYR A 424 3.47 0.78 -3.90
CA TYR A 424 4.86 1.14 -3.61
C TYR A 424 5.03 2.59 -3.16
N PHE A 425 3.93 3.35 -3.15
CA PHE A 425 3.79 4.71 -2.63
C PHE A 425 2.41 4.85 -1.96
N ASP A 426 1.97 6.07 -1.69
CA ASP A 426 0.68 6.40 -1.07
C ASP A 426 0.55 5.94 0.40
N ARG A 427 -0.70 5.79 0.89
CA ARG A 427 -1.07 5.56 2.30
C ARG A 427 -0.82 4.13 2.76
N ILE A 428 0.43 3.69 2.67
CA ILE A 428 0.89 2.36 3.09
C ILE A 428 1.68 2.37 4.40
N GLY A 429 1.72 3.52 5.10
CA GLY A 429 2.51 3.69 6.31
C GLY A 429 4.01 3.45 6.07
N ASP A 430 4.59 2.54 6.85
CA ASP A 430 5.98 2.07 6.69
C ASP A 430 6.05 0.57 6.33
N ILE A 431 5.00 0.00 5.74
CA ILE A 431 4.90 -1.44 5.42
C ILE A 431 6.11 -1.94 4.62
N LEU A 432 6.50 -1.23 3.55
CA LEU A 432 7.66 -1.65 2.74
C LEU A 432 9.00 -1.48 3.48
N VAL A 433 9.10 -0.52 4.40
CA VAL A 433 10.29 -0.40 5.26
C VAL A 433 10.41 -1.62 6.18
N GLN A 434 9.28 -2.03 6.78
CA GLN A 434 9.26 -3.11 7.76
C GLN A 434 9.34 -4.51 7.11
N TRP A 435 8.66 -4.74 5.99
CA TRP A 435 8.33 -6.09 5.50
C TRP A 435 8.72 -6.40 4.05
N GLU A 436 9.20 -5.43 3.26
CA GLU A 436 9.67 -5.69 1.89
C GLU A 436 10.79 -6.75 1.90
N ASN A 437 10.62 -7.81 1.11
CA ASN A 437 11.54 -8.94 1.01
C ASN A 437 11.85 -9.65 2.35
N LYS A 438 10.97 -9.52 3.36
CA LYS A 438 11.12 -10.14 4.68
C LYS A 438 9.95 -11.10 4.97
N PRO A 439 9.88 -12.27 4.32
CA PRO A 439 8.82 -13.24 4.56
C PRO A 439 8.79 -13.75 6.01
N PHE A 440 7.58 -13.98 6.52
CA PHE A 440 7.34 -14.35 7.92
C PHE A 440 6.07 -15.20 8.07
N TRP A 441 5.98 -15.95 9.17
CA TRP A 441 4.75 -16.62 9.58
C TRP A 441 3.87 -15.66 10.37
N TRP A 442 2.72 -15.27 9.81
CA TRP A 442 1.73 -14.48 10.53
C TRP A 442 0.83 -15.42 11.35
N VAL A 443 0.91 -15.31 12.67
CA VAL A 443 0.20 -16.15 13.63
C VAL A 443 -1.14 -15.52 14.00
N GLY A 444 -2.21 -16.30 13.87
CA GLY A 444 -3.58 -15.88 14.15
C GLY A 444 -3.87 -15.65 15.64
N PRO A 445 -5.04 -15.08 15.96
CA PRO A 445 -5.42 -14.77 17.34
C PRO A 445 -5.52 -16.01 18.24
N ASP A 446 -5.81 -17.19 17.66
CA ASP A 446 -5.87 -18.47 18.36
C ASP A 446 -4.49 -19.07 18.74
N GLY A 447 -3.40 -18.44 18.30
CA GLY A 447 -2.03 -18.87 18.52
C GLY A 447 -1.61 -20.14 17.77
N ARG A 448 -2.49 -20.74 16.96
CA ARG A 448 -2.27 -22.01 16.25
C ARG A 448 -2.34 -21.86 14.74
N SER A 449 -3.36 -21.13 14.26
CA SER A 449 -3.51 -20.79 12.85
C SER A 449 -2.35 -19.90 12.42
N GLN A 450 -1.81 -20.13 11.23
CA GLN A 450 -0.75 -19.30 10.67
C GLN A 450 -0.74 -19.37 9.14
N VAL A 451 -0.30 -18.28 8.53
CA VAL A 451 -0.02 -18.22 7.09
C VAL A 451 1.38 -17.68 6.85
N LEU A 452 2.03 -18.13 5.77
CA LEU A 452 3.30 -17.55 5.33
C LEU A 452 2.98 -16.32 4.49
N VAL A 453 3.41 -15.16 4.97
CA VAL A 453 3.30 -13.88 4.30
C VAL A 453 4.62 -13.54 3.63
N TRP A 454 4.55 -13.00 2.41
CA TRP A 454 5.71 -12.47 1.71
C TRP A 454 5.32 -11.25 0.88
N ILE A 455 6.05 -10.14 1.08
CA ILE A 455 5.96 -8.93 0.25
C ILE A 455 7.20 -8.85 -0.65
N PRO A 456 7.06 -8.77 -1.97
CA PRO A 456 8.19 -8.65 -2.89
C PRO A 456 8.65 -7.20 -3.02
N TYR A 457 9.84 -7.00 -3.56
CA TYR A 457 10.37 -5.68 -3.92
C TYR A 457 9.36 -4.87 -4.76
N LYS A 458 9.08 -3.63 -4.34
CA LYS A 458 8.12 -2.69 -4.95
C LYS A 458 6.67 -3.21 -5.03
N GLY A 459 6.30 -4.15 -4.16
CA GLY A 459 4.93 -4.66 -4.12
C GLY A 459 4.50 -5.22 -5.48
N TYR A 460 3.35 -4.78 -6.00
CA TYR A 460 2.81 -5.28 -7.27
C TYR A 460 3.30 -4.51 -8.51
N ALA A 461 4.03 -3.41 -8.33
CA ALA A 461 4.25 -2.39 -9.35
C ALA A 461 5.49 -2.59 -10.24
N MET A 462 6.10 -3.78 -10.24
CA MET A 462 7.33 -4.01 -11.02
C MET A 462 7.15 -3.73 -12.51
N SER A 463 6.02 -4.15 -13.10
CA SER A 463 5.70 -3.87 -14.51
C SER A 463 5.34 -2.40 -14.76
N HIS A 464 4.85 -1.68 -13.75
CA HIS A 464 4.56 -0.25 -13.84
C HIS A 464 5.84 0.58 -13.87
N ILE A 465 6.85 0.17 -13.11
CA ILE A 465 8.14 0.86 -12.97
C ILE A 465 9.08 0.52 -14.14
N TYR A 466 9.20 -0.75 -14.48
CA TYR A 466 10.20 -1.21 -15.44
C TYR A 466 9.66 -1.33 -16.86
N HIS A 467 8.34 -1.46 -17.02
CA HIS A 467 7.62 -1.68 -18.28
C HIS A 467 8.00 -2.96 -19.06
N ARG A 468 9.26 -3.38 -19.07
CA ARG A 468 9.75 -4.58 -19.75
C ARG A 468 10.89 -5.20 -18.95
N LEU A 469 11.01 -6.52 -19.04
CA LEU A 469 12.18 -7.22 -18.53
C LEU A 469 13.34 -7.04 -19.52
N THR A 470 14.48 -6.53 -19.04
CA THR A 470 15.70 -6.32 -19.82
C THR A 470 16.93 -6.79 -19.04
N PRO A 471 18.10 -7.01 -19.68
CA PRO A 471 19.34 -7.31 -18.96
C PRO A 471 19.71 -6.26 -17.91
N GLU A 472 19.46 -4.98 -18.18
CA GLU A 472 19.69 -3.88 -17.24
C GLU A 472 18.78 -4.00 -16.02
N PHE A 473 17.51 -4.38 -16.20
CA PHE A 473 16.60 -4.69 -15.10
C PHE A 473 17.17 -5.81 -14.21
N VAL A 474 17.66 -6.91 -14.82
CA VAL A 474 18.20 -8.04 -14.04
C VAL A 474 19.40 -7.61 -13.21
N GLN A 475 20.27 -6.78 -13.78
CA GLN A 475 21.40 -6.22 -13.05
C GLN A 475 20.91 -5.37 -11.87
N GLN A 476 19.98 -4.44 -12.10
CA GLN A 476 19.44 -3.59 -11.03
C GLN A 476 18.74 -4.39 -9.92
N TYR A 477 17.98 -5.42 -10.28
CA TYR A 477 17.31 -6.28 -9.30
C TYR A 477 18.31 -7.07 -8.45
N GLN A 478 19.32 -7.69 -9.06
CA GLN A 478 20.37 -8.40 -8.33
C GLN A 478 21.19 -7.45 -7.44
N GLU A 479 21.51 -6.25 -7.94
CA GLU A 479 22.19 -5.22 -7.15
C GLU A 479 21.35 -4.75 -5.97
N HIS A 480 20.03 -4.61 -6.12
CA HIS A 480 19.13 -4.30 -5.02
C HIS A 480 19.14 -5.41 -3.95
N LEU A 481 19.06 -6.68 -4.36
CA LEU A 481 19.18 -7.81 -3.43
C LEU A 481 20.56 -7.84 -2.72
N ASP A 482 21.63 -7.44 -3.41
CA ASP A 482 22.98 -7.28 -2.81
C ASP A 482 23.04 -6.13 -1.80
N GLN A 483 22.46 -4.98 -2.12
CA GLN A 483 22.47 -3.79 -1.26
C GLN A 483 21.60 -3.93 -0.01
N THR A 484 20.56 -4.75 -0.08
CA THR A 484 19.64 -5.02 1.04
C THR A 484 20.03 -6.24 1.86
N ASP A 485 21.20 -6.82 1.60
CA ASP A 485 21.67 -8.05 2.23
C ASP A 485 20.61 -9.17 2.23
N TYR A 486 19.90 -9.32 1.11
CA TYR A 486 18.82 -10.30 0.98
C TYR A 486 19.34 -11.72 1.26
N PRO A 487 18.83 -12.42 2.29
CA PRO A 487 19.49 -13.60 2.83
C PRO A 487 19.12 -14.92 2.14
N TYR A 488 18.30 -14.86 1.09
CA TYR A 488 17.75 -16.05 0.43
C TYR A 488 18.20 -16.15 -1.02
N ASP A 489 18.36 -17.38 -1.51
CA ASP A 489 18.63 -17.66 -2.92
C ASP A 489 17.35 -17.80 -3.77
N ILE A 490 16.17 -17.58 -3.16
CA ILE A 490 14.87 -17.59 -3.83
C ILE A 490 14.21 -16.24 -3.60
N ALA A 491 13.84 -15.56 -4.68
CA ALA A 491 13.03 -14.34 -4.66
C ALA A 491 11.79 -14.51 -5.55
N TYR A 492 10.82 -13.61 -5.44
CA TYR A 492 9.76 -13.50 -6.44
C TYR A 492 9.43 -12.05 -6.75
N MET A 493 8.73 -11.86 -7.87
CA MET A 493 8.19 -10.58 -8.28
C MET A 493 6.76 -10.73 -8.79
N ARG A 494 5.96 -9.70 -8.54
CA ARG A 494 4.62 -9.54 -9.09
C ARG A 494 4.74 -8.81 -10.43
N TRP A 495 4.15 -9.38 -11.48
CA TRP A 495 4.07 -8.74 -12.80
C TRP A 495 2.60 -8.52 -13.13
N SER A 496 2.08 -7.33 -12.83
CA SER A 496 0.64 -7.02 -12.91
C SER A 496 0.18 -6.56 -14.30
N GLY A 497 1.08 -6.51 -15.29
CA GLY A 497 0.86 -5.85 -16.58
C GLY A 497 1.05 -4.32 -16.50
N HIS A 498 0.68 -3.58 -17.55
CA HIS A 498 0.85 -2.11 -17.59
C HIS A 498 -0.39 -1.38 -17.08
N GLY A 499 -0.34 -0.90 -15.84
CA GLY A 499 -1.46 -0.27 -15.14
C GLY A 499 -2.34 -1.29 -14.40
N ASP A 500 -3.39 -0.80 -13.75
CA ASP A 500 -4.37 -1.65 -13.08
C ASP A 500 -5.37 -2.20 -14.09
N ASN A 501 -5.96 -3.38 -13.80
CA ASN A 501 -6.77 -4.18 -14.72
C ASN A 501 -6.07 -4.54 -16.05
N ALA A 502 -4.74 -4.52 -16.09
CA ALA A 502 -3.99 -4.75 -17.32
C ALA A 502 -4.18 -6.16 -17.89
N ALA A 503 -4.04 -6.24 -19.22
CA ALA A 503 -4.06 -7.50 -19.94
C ALA A 503 -2.82 -8.35 -19.61
N PRO A 504 -2.92 -9.69 -19.73
CA PRO A 504 -1.78 -10.58 -19.58
C PRO A 504 -0.62 -10.17 -20.52
N ASP A 505 0.61 -10.22 -20.02
CA ASP A 505 1.81 -9.89 -20.80
C ASP A 505 2.59 -11.16 -21.16
N ILE A 506 2.51 -11.59 -22.43
CA ILE A 506 3.22 -12.78 -22.93
C ILE A 506 4.72 -12.54 -23.15
N ALA A 507 5.18 -11.28 -23.25
CA ALA A 507 6.56 -10.97 -23.61
C ALA A 507 7.57 -11.43 -22.54
N ILE A 508 7.13 -11.60 -21.29
CA ILE A 508 7.94 -12.19 -20.23
C ILE A 508 8.43 -13.60 -20.57
N CYS A 509 7.64 -14.38 -21.33
CA CYS A 509 8.00 -15.75 -21.73
C CYS A 509 9.20 -15.75 -22.68
N ASP A 510 9.18 -14.86 -23.66
CA ASP A 510 10.28 -14.70 -24.62
C ASP A 510 11.55 -14.25 -23.91
N PHE A 511 11.43 -13.28 -23.01
CA PHE A 511 12.55 -12.83 -22.18
C PHE A 511 13.15 -14.00 -21.38
N VAL A 512 12.34 -14.76 -20.63
CA VAL A 512 12.85 -15.86 -19.80
C VAL A 512 13.48 -16.97 -20.64
N LYS A 513 12.90 -17.29 -21.80
CA LYS A 513 13.44 -18.27 -22.76
C LYS A 513 14.80 -17.84 -23.28
N GLU A 514 14.92 -16.61 -23.78
CA GLU A 514 16.18 -16.08 -24.32
C GLU A 514 17.24 -15.91 -23.23
N TRP A 515 16.82 -15.44 -22.05
CA TRP A 515 17.69 -15.27 -20.90
C TRP A 515 18.30 -16.60 -20.47
N SER A 516 17.47 -17.63 -20.32
CA SER A 516 17.89 -18.97 -19.86
C SER A 516 18.81 -19.69 -20.85
N ALA A 517 18.73 -19.35 -22.14
CA ALA A 517 19.63 -19.88 -23.17
C ALA A 517 21.05 -19.30 -23.06
N LYS A 518 21.17 -18.03 -22.63
CA LYS A 518 22.45 -17.30 -22.57
C LYS A 518 23.10 -17.35 -21.18
N HIS A 519 22.30 -17.31 -20.12
CA HIS A 519 22.75 -17.11 -18.75
C HIS A 519 22.49 -18.35 -17.88
N ALA A 520 23.38 -18.56 -16.92
CA ALA A 520 23.23 -19.57 -15.88
C ALA A 520 22.51 -19.02 -14.64
N TRP A 521 22.75 -17.75 -14.30
CA TRP A 521 22.18 -17.06 -13.14
C TRP A 521 22.01 -15.56 -13.37
N PRO A 522 21.03 -14.90 -12.74
CA PRO A 522 19.92 -15.52 -12.00
C PRO A 522 19.02 -16.34 -12.93
N LYS A 523 18.29 -17.30 -12.35
CA LYS A 523 17.27 -18.09 -13.06
C LYS A 523 15.92 -17.42 -12.90
N PHE A 524 15.14 -17.38 -13.96
CA PHE A 524 13.76 -16.90 -13.91
C PHE A 524 12.80 -18.07 -14.15
N ILE A 525 11.71 -18.11 -13.38
CA ILE A 525 10.65 -19.12 -13.51
C ILE A 525 9.31 -18.39 -13.46
N ILE A 526 8.56 -18.44 -14.57
CA ILE A 526 7.16 -18.01 -14.59
C ILE A 526 6.34 -19.12 -13.93
N ALA A 527 5.61 -18.77 -12.87
CA ALA A 527 4.99 -19.76 -12.00
C ALA A 527 3.67 -19.28 -11.37
N SER A 528 3.02 -20.21 -10.68
CA SER A 528 1.95 -19.89 -9.74
C SER A 528 2.50 -19.34 -8.42
N ALA A 529 1.72 -18.52 -7.72
CA ALA A 529 2.06 -18.08 -6.37
C ALA A 529 2.27 -19.27 -5.41
N SER A 530 1.41 -20.30 -5.50
CA SER A 530 1.52 -21.52 -4.71
C SER A 530 2.87 -22.23 -4.92
N GLU A 531 3.33 -22.35 -6.17
CA GLU A 531 4.62 -22.96 -6.50
C GLU A 531 5.80 -22.18 -5.90
N ALA A 532 5.81 -20.85 -6.07
CA ALA A 532 6.85 -19.99 -5.52
C ALA A 532 6.92 -20.07 -3.98
N PHE A 533 5.76 -20.02 -3.31
CA PHE A 533 5.68 -20.07 -1.85
C PHE A 533 6.03 -21.46 -1.29
N ARG A 534 5.61 -22.55 -1.94
CA ARG A 534 5.99 -23.91 -1.55
C ARG A 534 7.50 -24.12 -1.66
N ALA A 535 8.10 -23.65 -2.75
CA ALA A 535 9.55 -23.72 -2.94
C ALA A 535 10.29 -22.92 -1.86
N PHE A 536 9.80 -21.73 -1.52
CA PHE A 536 10.38 -20.89 -0.47
C PHE A 536 10.22 -21.52 0.92
N GLU A 537 9.03 -22.02 1.26
CA GLU A 537 8.77 -22.71 2.52
C GLU A 537 9.64 -23.96 2.68
N GLN A 538 9.78 -24.77 1.63
CA GLN A 538 10.60 -25.98 1.67
C GLN A 538 12.06 -25.65 1.98
N ALA A 539 12.59 -24.55 1.45
CA ALA A 539 13.97 -24.14 1.66
C ALA A 539 14.20 -23.43 3.01
N TYR A 540 13.25 -22.59 3.45
CA TYR A 540 13.50 -21.63 4.52
C TYR A 540 12.44 -21.62 5.63
N GLY A 541 11.29 -22.28 5.45
CA GLY A 541 10.12 -22.21 6.34
C GLY A 541 10.41 -22.32 7.84
N PRO A 542 11.22 -23.30 8.30
CA PRO A 542 11.59 -23.43 9.73
C PRO A 542 12.45 -22.30 10.29
N ARG A 543 13.07 -21.48 9.45
CA ARG A 543 13.97 -20.37 9.83
C ARG A 543 13.28 -19.01 9.80
N LEU A 544 12.06 -18.94 9.27
CA LEU A 544 11.35 -17.68 9.11
C LEU A 544 10.89 -17.11 10.46
N PRO A 545 10.95 -15.78 10.63
CA PRO A 545 10.41 -15.15 11.83
C PRO A 545 8.90 -15.39 11.92
N ARG A 546 8.39 -15.31 13.15
CA ARG A 546 6.97 -15.40 13.46
C ARG A 546 6.52 -14.03 13.94
N ALA A 547 5.43 -13.52 13.41
CA ALA A 547 4.84 -12.26 13.83
C ALA A 547 3.38 -12.48 14.24
N ARG A 548 2.93 -11.78 15.28
CA ARG A 548 1.58 -11.91 15.85
C ARG A 548 1.02 -10.52 16.11
N GLY A 549 -0.26 -10.34 15.81
CA GLY A 549 -0.98 -9.09 16.00
C GLY A 549 -1.81 -8.73 14.77
N ASP A 550 -2.72 -7.79 14.97
CA ASP A 550 -3.52 -7.15 13.95
C ASP A 550 -2.61 -6.29 13.05
N TRP A 551 -2.73 -6.45 11.74
CA TRP A 551 -2.03 -5.58 10.79
C TRP A 551 -2.93 -4.42 10.42
N THR A 552 -3.33 -3.65 11.43
CA THR A 552 -4.43 -2.67 11.34
C THR A 552 -4.41 -1.91 10.02
N PRO A 553 -5.46 -2.05 9.21
CA PRO A 553 -5.41 -1.60 7.82
C PRO A 553 -5.59 -0.08 7.68
N TYR A 554 -5.12 0.47 6.56
CA TYR A 554 -5.12 1.92 6.31
C TYR A 554 -6.26 2.40 5.43
N TRP A 555 -6.82 1.58 4.54
CA TRP A 555 -7.70 2.04 3.45
C TRP A 555 -9.18 2.09 3.81
N GLU A 556 -9.55 1.63 5.00
CA GLU A 556 -10.93 1.62 5.48
C GLU A 556 -11.50 3.01 5.73
N ASP A 557 -10.65 4.05 5.80
CA ASP A 557 -11.08 5.43 5.94
C ASP A 557 -11.99 5.90 4.79
N GLY A 558 -11.88 5.29 3.60
CA GLY A 558 -12.78 5.52 2.47
C GLY A 558 -14.25 5.30 2.84
N ALA A 559 -14.55 4.30 3.67
CA ALA A 559 -15.91 3.99 4.12
C ALA A 559 -16.58 5.18 4.83
N GLY A 560 -15.78 6.05 5.47
CA GLY A 560 -16.25 7.27 6.12
C GLY A 560 -16.90 8.28 5.17
N SER A 561 -16.51 8.30 3.90
CA SER A 561 -17.15 9.16 2.89
C SER A 561 -18.51 8.64 2.39
N SER A 562 -18.89 7.43 2.81
CA SER A 562 -20.10 6.72 2.38
C SER A 562 -20.84 6.07 3.55
N ALA A 563 -20.92 6.78 4.67
CA ALA A 563 -21.41 6.26 5.95
C ALA A 563 -22.80 5.60 5.84
N LEU A 564 -23.71 6.18 5.05
CA LEU A 564 -25.06 5.62 4.84
C LEU A 564 -25.01 4.24 4.17
N GLU A 565 -24.32 4.12 3.05
CA GLU A 565 -24.17 2.85 2.33
C GLU A 565 -23.42 1.82 3.17
N THR A 566 -22.43 2.25 3.96
CA THR A 566 -21.68 1.38 4.86
C THR A 566 -22.58 0.80 5.95
N ALA A 567 -23.42 1.63 6.57
CA ALA A 567 -24.40 1.19 7.55
C ALA A 567 -25.41 0.20 6.94
N ILE A 568 -25.91 0.50 5.72
CA ILE A 568 -26.80 -0.38 4.97
C ILE A 568 -26.14 -1.74 4.71
N ASN A 569 -24.89 -1.77 4.26
CA ASN A 569 -24.19 -3.01 3.95
C ASN A 569 -23.94 -3.85 5.20
N ARG A 570 -23.49 -3.22 6.29
CA ARG A 570 -23.26 -3.88 7.59
C ARG A 570 -24.52 -4.53 8.12
N ALA A 571 -25.65 -3.81 8.08
CA ALA A 571 -26.94 -4.34 8.50
C ALA A 571 -27.43 -5.46 7.54
N SER A 572 -27.07 -5.38 6.26
CA SER A 572 -27.37 -6.44 5.28
C SER A 572 -26.59 -7.72 5.61
N SER A 573 -25.29 -7.63 5.88
CA SER A 573 -24.49 -8.79 6.34
C SER A 573 -25.12 -9.46 7.56
N ASP A 574 -25.47 -8.69 8.59
CA ASP A 574 -26.11 -9.24 9.80
C ASP A 574 -27.46 -9.92 9.49
N ARG A 575 -28.28 -9.30 8.61
CA ARG A 575 -29.57 -9.87 8.20
C ARG A 575 -29.43 -11.14 7.37
N VAL A 576 -28.42 -11.23 6.51
CA VAL A 576 -28.15 -12.46 5.74
C VAL A 576 -27.80 -13.59 6.71
N SER A 577 -26.87 -13.37 7.65
CA SER A 577 -26.53 -14.38 8.68
C SER A 577 -27.75 -14.80 9.52
N GLN A 578 -28.59 -13.85 9.93
CA GLN A 578 -29.83 -14.14 10.66
C GLN A 578 -30.82 -14.96 9.83
N ALA A 579 -30.99 -14.62 8.56
CA ALA A 579 -31.85 -15.36 7.65
C ALA A 579 -31.36 -16.80 7.43
N GLU A 580 -30.04 -17.01 7.35
CA GLU A 580 -29.45 -18.37 7.27
C GLU A 580 -29.75 -19.19 8.54
N ALA A 581 -29.55 -18.59 9.72
CA ALA A 581 -29.87 -19.23 10.99
C ALA A 581 -31.35 -19.62 11.08
N LEU A 582 -32.26 -18.70 10.75
CA LEU A 582 -33.70 -18.95 10.76
C LEU A 582 -34.13 -20.01 9.74
N TRP A 583 -33.52 -20.02 8.56
CA TRP A 583 -33.80 -21.04 7.55
C TRP A 583 -33.33 -22.42 8.01
N ALA A 584 -32.14 -22.50 8.61
CA ALA A 584 -31.60 -23.72 9.19
C ALA A 584 -32.46 -24.25 10.34
N MET A 585 -32.99 -23.36 11.19
CA MET A 585 -33.90 -23.71 12.28
C MET A 585 -35.25 -24.26 11.79
N GLN A 586 -35.81 -23.66 10.74
CA GLN A 586 -37.20 -23.93 10.35
C GLN A 586 -37.33 -24.97 9.23
N ASN A 587 -36.55 -24.85 8.16
CA ASN A 587 -36.66 -25.75 7.00
C ASN A 587 -35.34 -25.86 6.22
N PRO A 588 -34.31 -26.53 6.78
CA PRO A 588 -32.99 -26.60 6.18
C PRO A 588 -32.98 -27.27 4.79
N LYS A 589 -33.97 -28.13 4.48
CA LYS A 589 -34.06 -28.84 3.19
C LYS A 589 -34.39 -27.92 2.01
N THR A 590 -34.98 -26.76 2.25
CA THR A 590 -35.39 -25.80 1.20
C THR A 590 -34.43 -24.61 1.06
N TYR A 591 -33.24 -24.68 1.68
CA TYR A 591 -32.28 -23.58 1.71
C TYR A 591 -31.92 -23.09 0.29
N PRO A 592 -32.23 -21.82 -0.06
CA PRO A 592 -32.03 -21.27 -1.39
C PRO A 592 -30.58 -20.80 -1.57
N ALA A 593 -29.66 -21.77 -1.73
CA ALA A 593 -28.23 -21.50 -1.74
C ALA A 593 -27.78 -20.44 -2.76
N ALA A 594 -28.41 -20.40 -3.93
CA ALA A 594 -28.10 -19.42 -4.97
C ALA A 594 -28.47 -17.98 -4.55
N ASP A 595 -29.62 -17.80 -3.92
CA ASP A 595 -30.09 -16.48 -3.48
C ASP A 595 -29.21 -15.93 -2.34
N PHE A 596 -28.83 -16.81 -1.39
CA PHE A 596 -27.88 -16.45 -0.33
C PHE A 596 -26.48 -16.13 -0.87
N ALA A 597 -25.99 -16.91 -1.85
CA ALA A 597 -24.72 -16.64 -2.50
C ALA A 597 -24.73 -15.29 -3.22
N GLU A 598 -25.84 -14.90 -3.84
CA GLU A 598 -25.96 -13.59 -4.49
C GLU A 598 -26.02 -12.43 -3.48
N ALA A 599 -26.73 -12.60 -2.36
CA ALA A 599 -26.75 -11.61 -1.29
C ALA A 599 -25.34 -11.37 -0.71
N TRP A 600 -24.62 -12.45 -0.39
CA TRP A 600 -23.23 -12.36 0.07
C TRP A 600 -22.29 -11.76 -0.97
N ARG A 601 -22.50 -12.05 -2.26
CA ARG A 601 -21.72 -11.44 -3.35
C ARG A 601 -21.87 -9.92 -3.36
N ASN A 602 -23.09 -9.38 -3.22
CA ASN A 602 -23.30 -7.94 -3.17
C ASN A 602 -22.74 -7.29 -1.89
N VAL A 603 -22.77 -8.02 -0.75
CA VAL A 603 -22.11 -7.56 0.48
C VAL A 603 -20.61 -7.37 0.27
N LEU A 604 -19.92 -8.38 -0.29
CA LEU A 604 -18.49 -8.33 -0.57
C LEU A 604 -18.13 -7.28 -1.64
N LEU A 605 -18.95 -7.15 -2.69
CA LEU A 605 -18.71 -6.15 -3.75
C LEU A 605 -18.75 -4.71 -3.25
N TYR A 606 -19.56 -4.43 -2.22
CA TYR A 606 -19.55 -3.11 -1.60
C TYR A 606 -18.25 -2.87 -0.82
N SER A 607 -17.85 -3.84 0.01
CA SER A 607 -16.70 -3.78 0.92
C SER A 607 -15.32 -3.91 0.23
N GLU A 608 -15.31 -4.19 -1.08
CA GLU A 608 -14.13 -4.18 -1.94
C GLU A 608 -13.39 -2.83 -1.97
N HIS A 609 -12.06 -2.86 -2.05
CA HIS A 609 -11.19 -1.72 -1.74
C HIS A 609 -11.26 -0.48 -2.64
N THR A 610 -11.80 -0.58 -3.85
CA THR A 610 -11.90 0.56 -4.75
C THR A 610 -13.00 1.52 -4.30
N TRP A 611 -12.62 2.65 -3.70
CA TRP A 611 -13.54 3.59 -3.05
C TRP A 611 -13.79 4.88 -3.84
N GLY A 612 -13.95 4.73 -5.17
CA GLY A 612 -14.23 5.81 -6.11
C GLY A 612 -13.32 5.79 -7.33
N ALA A 613 -13.63 6.61 -8.34
CA ALA A 613 -12.77 6.75 -9.52
C ALA A 613 -11.42 7.39 -9.17
N TRP A 614 -10.40 7.16 -10.01
CA TRP A 614 -9.06 7.77 -9.86
C TRP A 614 -9.06 9.31 -9.78
N CYS A 615 -10.08 9.94 -10.35
CA CYS A 615 -10.29 11.39 -10.34
C CYS A 615 -11.34 11.85 -9.32
N SER A 616 -11.78 11.01 -8.39
CA SER A 616 -12.90 11.30 -7.49
C SER A 616 -12.67 12.52 -6.59
N ILE A 617 -11.42 12.78 -6.19
CA ILE A 617 -11.06 13.93 -5.36
C ILE A 617 -10.96 15.22 -6.20
N SER A 618 -10.25 15.17 -7.32
CA SER A 618 -10.02 16.34 -8.18
C SER A 618 -11.25 16.74 -8.98
N GLU A 619 -12.05 15.76 -9.43
CA GLU A 619 -13.21 15.93 -10.29
C GLU A 619 -14.45 15.16 -9.77
N PRO A 620 -14.97 15.46 -8.57
CA PRO A 620 -16.06 14.70 -7.95
C PRO A 620 -17.40 14.75 -8.71
N ALA A 621 -17.57 15.74 -9.59
CA ALA A 621 -18.77 15.92 -10.40
C ALA A 621 -18.67 15.29 -11.80
N ARG A 622 -17.49 14.79 -12.19
CA ARG A 622 -17.28 14.15 -13.49
C ARG A 622 -18.18 12.94 -13.64
N ARG A 623 -18.65 12.70 -14.85
CA ARG A 623 -19.59 11.62 -15.18
C ARG A 623 -19.06 10.26 -14.69
N GLU A 624 -17.81 9.96 -15.02
CA GLU A 624 -17.08 8.75 -14.61
C GLU A 624 -17.12 8.52 -13.09
N THR A 625 -16.76 9.54 -12.30
CA THR A 625 -16.83 9.48 -10.83
C THR A 625 -18.24 9.14 -10.34
N ARG A 626 -19.26 9.79 -10.90
CA ARG A 626 -20.66 9.62 -10.48
C ARG A 626 -21.21 8.26 -10.89
N GLU A 627 -20.87 7.76 -12.07
CA GLU A 627 -21.32 6.46 -12.57
C GLU A 627 -20.68 5.32 -11.78
N GLN A 628 -19.36 5.36 -11.55
CA GLN A 628 -18.67 4.36 -10.73
C GLN A 628 -19.22 4.34 -9.29
N TRP A 629 -19.47 5.51 -8.70
CA TRP A 629 -20.09 5.60 -7.38
C TRP A 629 -21.50 5.01 -7.35
N SER A 630 -22.32 5.31 -8.36
CA SER A 630 -23.70 4.81 -8.44
C SER A 630 -23.73 3.28 -8.49
N LEU A 631 -22.79 2.64 -9.18
CA LEU A 631 -22.68 1.18 -9.22
C LEU A 631 -22.21 0.59 -7.88
N LYS A 632 -21.22 1.21 -7.22
CA LYS A 632 -20.79 0.76 -5.89
C LYS A 632 -21.91 0.87 -4.85
N GLN A 633 -22.63 2.00 -4.84
CA GLN A 633 -23.83 2.21 -4.01
C GLN A 633 -24.89 1.13 -4.29
N ALA A 634 -25.09 0.78 -5.56
CA ALA A 634 -26.09 -0.23 -5.93
C ALA A 634 -25.83 -1.61 -5.32
N TYR A 635 -24.57 -1.99 -5.02
CA TYR A 635 -24.28 -3.23 -4.32
C TYR A 635 -24.84 -3.23 -2.89
N ALA A 636 -24.65 -2.15 -2.12
CA ALA A 636 -25.22 -2.02 -0.78
C ALA A 636 -26.76 -2.05 -0.82
N VAL A 637 -27.38 -1.35 -1.78
CA VAL A 637 -28.84 -1.35 -1.96
C VAL A 637 -29.36 -2.73 -2.35
N ALA A 638 -28.68 -3.43 -3.26
CA ALA A 638 -29.05 -4.77 -3.68
C ALA A 638 -28.94 -5.77 -2.52
N ALA A 639 -27.85 -5.73 -1.74
CA ALA A 639 -27.67 -6.54 -0.55
C ALA A 639 -28.79 -6.29 0.49
N ASP A 640 -29.22 -5.04 0.68
CA ASP A 640 -30.32 -4.70 1.60
C ASP A 640 -31.66 -5.28 1.13
N LEU A 641 -32.01 -5.11 -0.14
CA LEU A 641 -33.23 -5.67 -0.72
C LEU A 641 -33.25 -7.20 -0.63
N GLN A 642 -32.14 -7.84 -1.03
CA GLN A 642 -32.01 -9.29 -1.01
C GLN A 642 -32.03 -9.86 0.40
N SER A 643 -31.31 -9.25 1.35
CA SER A 643 -31.27 -9.69 2.74
C SER A 643 -32.64 -9.59 3.42
N ARG A 644 -33.41 -8.52 3.17
CA ARG A 644 -34.79 -8.39 3.67
C ARG A 644 -35.72 -9.44 3.06
N ALA A 645 -35.61 -9.68 1.76
CA ALA A 645 -36.41 -10.70 1.08
C ALA A 645 -36.10 -12.10 1.61
N LEU A 646 -34.82 -12.43 1.82
CA LEU A 646 -34.37 -13.69 2.40
C LEU A 646 -34.85 -13.86 3.84
N LEU A 647 -34.76 -12.82 4.67
CA LEU A 647 -35.25 -12.84 6.04
C LEU A 647 -36.77 -13.07 6.10
N SER A 648 -37.53 -12.36 5.27
CA SER A 648 -38.98 -12.52 5.15
C SER A 648 -39.37 -13.94 4.72
N ARG A 649 -38.68 -14.49 3.71
CA ARG A 649 -38.87 -15.88 3.25
C ARG A 649 -38.46 -16.91 4.30
N ALA A 650 -37.41 -16.65 5.07
CA ALA A 650 -36.98 -17.52 6.17
C ALA A 650 -38.06 -17.57 7.25
N LEU A 651 -38.59 -16.41 7.67
CA LEU A 651 -39.69 -16.31 8.64
C LEU A 651 -40.98 -16.98 8.15
N SER A 652 -41.21 -17.06 6.83
CA SER A 652 -42.38 -17.76 6.29
C SER A 652 -42.23 -19.29 6.19
N GLN A 653 -41.02 -19.84 6.34
CA GLN A 653 -40.80 -21.29 6.21
C GLN A 653 -41.50 -22.11 7.30
N GLY A 654 -41.68 -21.56 8.50
CA GLY A 654 -42.33 -22.23 9.63
C GLY A 654 -43.78 -21.84 9.86
N GLN A 655 -44.45 -21.16 8.90
CA GLN A 655 -45.82 -20.67 9.10
C GLN A 655 -46.82 -21.81 9.38
N THR A 656 -47.34 -21.80 10.60
CA THR A 656 -48.63 -22.43 10.98
C THR A 656 -49.80 -21.48 10.66
N THR A 657 -51.05 -21.93 10.82
CA THR A 657 -52.26 -21.08 10.68
C THR A 657 -52.09 -19.73 11.37
N ALA A 658 -52.32 -18.64 10.63
CA ALA A 658 -52.13 -17.28 11.10
C ALA A 658 -53.13 -16.92 12.22
N ASP A 659 -52.60 -16.61 13.40
CA ASP A 659 -53.36 -15.99 14.49
C ASP A 659 -53.08 -14.49 14.47
N LYS A 660 -54.09 -13.68 14.13
CA LYS A 660 -53.95 -12.22 14.08
C LYS A 660 -53.66 -11.63 15.46
N ALA A 661 -53.91 -12.36 16.55
CA ALA A 661 -53.71 -11.96 17.93
C ALA A 661 -52.48 -12.59 18.59
N ALA A 662 -51.55 -13.15 17.81
CA ALA A 662 -50.28 -13.62 18.34
C ALA A 662 -49.12 -13.25 17.42
N ILE A 663 -47.92 -13.19 18.00
CA ILE A 663 -46.66 -13.03 17.29
C ILE A 663 -45.64 -14.04 17.81
N ASP A 664 -44.81 -14.54 16.91
CA ASP A 664 -43.66 -15.36 17.25
C ASP A 664 -42.39 -14.50 17.21
N VAL A 665 -41.64 -14.51 18.31
CA VAL A 665 -40.34 -13.83 18.40
C VAL A 665 -39.26 -14.89 18.34
N PHE A 666 -38.42 -14.83 17.31
CA PHE A 666 -37.32 -15.73 17.10
C PHE A 666 -36.02 -15.16 17.66
N ASN A 667 -35.27 -15.98 18.37
CA ASN A 667 -33.88 -15.71 18.71
C ASN A 667 -32.97 -16.51 17.77
N SER A 668 -32.32 -15.80 16.85
CA SER A 668 -31.37 -16.36 15.89
C SER A 668 -29.92 -16.44 16.41
N THR A 669 -29.70 -16.16 17.70
CA THR A 669 -28.38 -16.22 18.34
C THR A 669 -28.20 -17.51 19.15
N SER A 670 -26.95 -17.82 19.51
CA SER A 670 -26.58 -19.02 20.27
C SER A 670 -26.64 -18.87 21.79
N TRP A 671 -27.23 -17.78 22.30
CA TRP A 671 -27.42 -17.52 23.74
C TRP A 671 -28.85 -17.05 24.04
N PRO A 672 -29.34 -17.21 25.29
CA PRO A 672 -30.65 -16.69 25.69
C PRO A 672 -30.70 -15.16 25.55
N ARG A 673 -31.86 -14.62 25.13
CA ARG A 673 -32.01 -13.17 24.92
C ARG A 673 -33.23 -12.61 25.64
N THR A 674 -33.01 -11.53 26.38
CA THR A 674 -34.04 -10.67 26.95
C THR A 674 -33.88 -9.29 26.32
N ASP A 675 -34.89 -8.79 25.61
CA ASP A 675 -34.76 -7.56 24.83
C ASP A 675 -36.12 -6.94 24.48
N LEU A 676 -36.10 -5.67 24.07
CA LEU A 676 -37.27 -4.94 23.59
C LEU A 676 -37.69 -5.44 22.21
N VAL A 677 -38.94 -5.88 22.09
CA VAL A 677 -39.56 -6.20 20.80
C VAL A 677 -40.42 -5.04 20.35
N VAL A 678 -40.26 -4.62 19.09
CA VAL A 678 -41.08 -3.59 18.45
C VAL A 678 -42.06 -4.27 17.49
N VAL A 679 -43.35 -4.10 17.74
CA VAL A 679 -44.45 -4.61 16.92
C VAL A 679 -45.02 -3.49 16.06
N PRO A 680 -45.01 -3.63 14.72
CA PRO A 680 -45.56 -2.62 13.83
C PRO A 680 -47.02 -2.29 14.14
N LYS A 681 -47.39 -1.01 13.99
CA LYS A 681 -48.75 -0.50 14.26
C LYS A 681 -49.86 -1.35 13.65
N TYR A 682 -49.70 -1.78 12.39
CA TYR A 682 -50.71 -2.53 11.65
C TYR A 682 -50.96 -3.95 12.20
N LEU A 683 -50.08 -4.49 13.05
CA LEU A 683 -50.26 -5.80 13.70
C LEU A 683 -50.89 -5.71 15.10
N CYS A 684 -50.85 -4.53 15.73
CA CYS A 684 -51.17 -4.34 17.15
C CYS A 684 -52.28 -3.31 17.39
N GLU A 685 -53.04 -2.94 16.35
CA GLU A 685 -54.14 -1.98 16.47
C GLU A 685 -55.18 -2.45 17.49
N GLY A 686 -55.56 -1.55 18.40
CA GLY A 686 -56.49 -1.80 19.51
C GLY A 686 -55.95 -2.70 20.64
N ARG A 687 -54.70 -3.17 20.57
CA ARG A 687 -54.18 -4.22 21.46
C ARG A 687 -52.91 -3.78 22.18
N ASP A 688 -53.05 -3.35 23.43
CA ASP A 688 -51.96 -2.85 24.27
C ASP A 688 -51.41 -3.89 25.26
N ARG A 689 -52.14 -4.97 25.50
CA ARG A 689 -51.77 -5.99 26.48
C ARG A 689 -51.06 -7.16 25.80
N VAL A 690 -49.91 -7.55 26.35
CA VAL A 690 -49.12 -8.70 25.86
C VAL A 690 -49.01 -9.76 26.94
N THR A 691 -49.22 -11.03 26.58
CA THR A 691 -48.98 -12.18 27.48
C THR A 691 -48.08 -13.23 26.83
N ASP A 692 -47.34 -13.97 27.65
CA ASP A 692 -46.59 -15.13 27.17
C ASP A 692 -47.49 -16.35 26.93
N GLU A 693 -46.88 -17.46 26.51
CA GLU A 693 -47.55 -18.73 26.25
C GLU A 693 -48.20 -19.37 27.49
N GLN A 694 -47.87 -18.92 28.72
CA GLN A 694 -48.54 -19.32 29.97
C GLN A 694 -49.61 -18.32 30.41
N GLY A 695 -49.90 -17.28 29.62
CA GLY A 695 -50.88 -16.24 29.93
C GLY A 695 -50.38 -15.20 30.95
N ARG A 696 -49.09 -15.19 31.28
CA ARG A 696 -48.51 -14.20 32.21
C ARG A 696 -48.34 -12.87 31.46
N PRO A 697 -48.78 -11.74 32.05
CA PRO A 697 -48.64 -10.44 31.40
C PRO A 697 -47.17 -10.00 31.33
N LEU A 698 -46.77 -9.37 30.23
CA LEU A 698 -45.44 -8.77 30.06
C LEU A 698 -45.53 -7.26 30.03
N PRO A 699 -44.49 -6.53 30.49
CA PRO A 699 -44.40 -5.09 30.31
C PRO A 699 -44.60 -4.72 28.85
N SER A 700 -45.55 -3.83 28.59
CA SER A 700 -45.86 -3.35 27.24
C SER A 700 -46.15 -1.84 27.24
N GLN A 701 -45.98 -1.21 26.09
CA GLN A 701 -46.23 0.22 25.91
C GLN A 701 -46.49 0.53 24.44
N ARG A 702 -47.46 1.40 24.17
CA ARG A 702 -47.61 2.01 22.84
C ARG A 702 -46.76 3.26 22.75
N LEU A 703 -45.91 3.33 21.72
CA LEU A 703 -45.08 4.50 21.42
C LEU A 703 -45.90 5.59 20.73
N ARG A 704 -45.38 6.83 20.68
CA ARG A 704 -46.09 7.96 20.05
C ARG A 704 -46.38 7.75 18.55
N ASN A 705 -45.56 6.96 17.86
CA ASN A 705 -45.76 6.61 16.46
C ASN A 705 -46.85 5.51 16.25
N GLY A 706 -47.37 4.93 17.33
CA GLY A 706 -48.42 3.90 17.32
C GLY A 706 -47.91 2.45 17.32
N GLU A 707 -46.60 2.22 17.22
CA GLU A 707 -45.99 0.90 17.43
C GLU A 707 -46.21 0.44 18.88
N LEU A 708 -46.37 -0.87 19.05
CA LEU A 708 -46.42 -1.48 20.37
C LEU A 708 -45.05 -2.08 20.68
N VAL A 709 -44.51 -1.77 21.85
CA VAL A 709 -43.30 -2.41 22.36
C VAL A 709 -43.62 -3.28 23.57
N PHE A 710 -42.88 -4.37 23.75
CA PHE A 710 -42.92 -5.19 24.95
C PHE A 710 -41.55 -5.82 25.23
N LEU A 711 -41.31 -6.19 26.49
CA LEU A 711 -40.07 -6.83 26.90
C LEU A 711 -40.18 -8.35 26.78
N ALA A 712 -39.57 -8.94 25.75
CA ALA A 712 -39.46 -10.38 25.62
C ALA A 712 -38.35 -10.88 26.54
N ARG A 713 -38.65 -11.85 27.41
CA ARG A 713 -37.70 -12.39 28.39
C ARG A 713 -37.25 -13.80 28.05
N ASP A 714 -35.97 -14.06 28.25
CA ASP A 714 -35.32 -15.37 28.22
C ASP A 714 -35.73 -16.21 27.00
N VAL A 715 -35.76 -15.60 25.82
CA VAL A 715 -36.03 -16.32 24.57
C VAL A 715 -34.83 -17.24 24.33
N PRO A 716 -35.02 -18.58 24.31
CA PRO A 716 -33.89 -19.51 24.27
C PRO A 716 -33.04 -19.38 22.99
N PRO A 717 -31.78 -19.82 23.00
CA PRO A 717 -30.92 -19.88 21.82
C PRO A 717 -31.60 -20.63 20.67
N PHE A 718 -31.48 -20.10 19.44
CA PHE A 718 -32.00 -20.74 18.23
C PHE A 718 -33.43 -21.28 18.38
N ALA A 719 -34.31 -20.51 19.02
CA ALA A 719 -35.68 -20.89 19.31
C ALA A 719 -36.65 -19.72 19.05
N ALA A 720 -37.94 -20.00 19.17
CA ALA A 720 -38.98 -18.98 19.14
C ALA A 720 -39.86 -19.07 20.39
N ARG A 721 -40.42 -17.94 20.79
CA ARG A 721 -41.52 -17.86 21.77
C ARG A 721 -42.72 -17.16 21.17
N ARG A 722 -43.92 -17.63 21.53
CA ARG A 722 -45.18 -17.03 21.09
C ARG A 722 -45.72 -16.10 22.16
N TYR A 723 -46.19 -14.93 21.72
CA TYR A 723 -46.81 -13.92 22.57
C TYR A 723 -48.20 -13.58 22.04
N ALA A 724 -49.18 -13.47 22.93
CA ALA A 724 -50.53 -13.06 22.58
C ALA A 724 -50.71 -11.55 22.78
N LEU A 725 -51.38 -10.91 21.83
CA LEU A 725 -51.73 -9.49 21.80
C LEU A 725 -53.24 -9.35 22.04
N ALA A 726 -53.62 -8.70 23.13
CA ALA A 726 -55.00 -8.56 23.57
C ALA A 726 -55.40 -7.09 23.79
N GLU A 727 -56.70 -6.83 23.73
CA GLU A 727 -57.28 -5.58 24.20
C GLU A 727 -57.09 -5.45 25.73
N GLY A 728 -57.03 -4.22 26.21
CA GLY A 728 -56.91 -3.92 27.63
C GLY A 728 -55.68 -3.09 27.95
N GLN A 729 -55.53 -2.72 29.22
CA GLN A 729 -54.44 -1.85 29.66
C GLN A 729 -53.08 -2.55 29.54
N PRO A 730 -52.02 -1.82 29.15
CA PRO A 730 -50.67 -2.35 29.17
C PRO A 730 -50.27 -2.74 30.59
N HIS A 731 -49.46 -3.79 30.71
CA HIS A 731 -48.91 -4.20 32.01
C HIS A 731 -47.63 -3.41 32.30
N VAL A 732 -47.42 -3.08 33.57
CA VAL A 732 -46.30 -2.27 34.04
C VAL A 732 -45.67 -2.96 35.25
N GLU A 733 -44.35 -3.13 35.24
CA GLU A 733 -43.60 -3.76 36.34
C GLU A 733 -42.54 -2.81 36.88
N ALA A 734 -41.50 -2.56 36.08
CA ALA A 734 -40.49 -1.53 36.32
C ALA A 734 -40.85 -0.26 35.56
N LYS A 735 -40.27 0.87 35.99
CA LYS A 735 -40.51 2.17 35.37
C LYS A 735 -39.19 2.80 34.92
N VAL A 736 -39.20 3.33 33.71
CA VAL A 736 -38.24 4.34 33.26
C VAL A 736 -38.85 5.73 33.44
N THR A 737 -38.04 6.69 33.85
CA THR A 737 -38.44 8.08 34.08
C THR A 737 -37.50 9.01 33.35
N ALA A 738 -38.06 9.99 32.65
CA ALA A 738 -37.33 11.08 32.00
C ALA A 738 -37.85 12.41 32.56
N GLU A 739 -36.97 13.22 33.13
CA GLU A 739 -37.29 14.53 33.68
C GLU A 739 -36.19 15.54 33.34
N GLY A 740 -36.57 16.63 32.67
CA GLY A 740 -35.62 17.62 32.17
C GLY A 740 -34.56 16.99 31.25
N ALA A 741 -33.30 17.07 31.68
CA ALA A 741 -32.14 16.49 30.97
C ALA A 741 -31.65 15.16 31.57
N THR A 742 -32.44 14.52 32.43
CA THR A 742 -32.07 13.27 33.11
C THR A 742 -33.04 12.15 32.74
N ILE A 743 -32.51 10.94 32.55
CA ILE A 743 -33.29 9.72 32.33
C ILE A 743 -32.74 8.57 33.17
N SER A 744 -33.60 7.73 33.74
CA SER A 744 -33.21 6.59 34.57
C SER A 744 -34.24 5.47 34.51
N ASN A 745 -33.79 4.22 34.53
CA ASN A 745 -34.64 3.03 34.67
C ASN A 745 -34.39 2.24 35.97
N GLY A 746 -33.62 2.83 36.90
CA GLY A 746 -33.21 2.19 38.15
C GLY A 746 -31.99 1.26 38.05
N LEU A 747 -31.64 0.80 36.84
CA LEU A 747 -30.40 0.05 36.57
C LEU A 747 -29.30 0.95 36.03
N VAL A 748 -29.66 1.91 35.18
CA VAL A 748 -28.77 2.90 34.59
C VAL A 748 -29.43 4.28 34.67
N SER A 749 -28.63 5.30 34.93
CA SER A 749 -29.03 6.71 34.90
C SER A 749 -28.10 7.52 34.03
N VAL A 750 -28.68 8.44 33.26
CA VAL A 750 -27.99 9.32 32.31
C VAL A 750 -28.41 10.76 32.55
N ARG A 751 -27.44 11.68 32.52
CA ARG A 751 -27.70 13.13 32.49
C ARG A 751 -27.02 13.77 31.30
N VAL A 752 -27.81 14.52 30.54
CA VAL A 752 -27.40 15.26 29.35
C VAL A 752 -26.98 16.68 29.73
N ASP A 753 -25.94 17.19 29.07
CA ASP A 753 -25.51 18.58 29.14
C ASP A 753 -26.57 19.48 28.47
N GLY A 754 -27.15 20.42 29.24
CA GLY A 754 -28.20 21.31 28.76
C GLY A 754 -27.75 22.36 27.72
N GLN A 755 -26.44 22.57 27.53
CA GLN A 755 -25.91 23.48 26.53
C GLN A 755 -25.46 22.76 25.26
N ARG A 756 -24.78 21.61 25.42
CA ARG A 756 -24.10 20.91 24.31
C ARG A 756 -24.73 19.58 23.93
N GLY A 757 -25.53 18.98 24.80
CA GLY A 757 -26.28 17.75 24.51
C GLY A 757 -25.49 16.43 24.59
N GLY A 758 -24.21 16.48 24.97
CA GLY A 758 -23.44 15.27 25.32
C GLY A 758 -23.81 14.75 26.71
N LEU A 759 -23.49 13.49 27.00
CA LEU A 759 -23.78 12.85 28.29
C LEU A 759 -22.64 13.16 29.27
N VAL A 760 -22.95 13.94 30.30
CA VAL A 760 -22.02 14.32 31.38
C VAL A 760 -22.10 13.38 32.56
N GLU A 761 -23.13 12.54 32.61
CA GLU A 761 -23.28 11.49 33.61
C GLU A 761 -23.83 10.22 32.98
N LEU A 762 -23.18 9.10 33.25
CA LEU A 762 -23.64 7.75 32.98
C LEU A 762 -23.29 6.89 34.20
N ARG A 763 -24.29 6.40 34.91
CA ARG A 763 -24.13 5.61 36.14
C ARG A 763 -24.88 4.29 36.04
N ALA A 764 -24.30 3.23 36.59
CA ALA A 764 -24.95 1.93 36.74
C ALA A 764 -25.25 1.65 38.22
N ALA A 765 -26.35 0.95 38.50
CA ALA A 765 -26.75 0.58 39.84
C ALA A 765 -25.69 -0.32 40.50
N GLY A 766 -25.41 -0.07 41.78
CA GLY A 766 -24.40 -0.81 42.54
C GLY A 766 -22.97 -0.34 42.33
N LEU A 767 -22.71 0.61 41.42
CA LEU A 767 -21.40 1.21 41.20
C LEU A 767 -21.43 2.71 41.52
N ASP A 768 -20.57 3.18 42.43
CA ASP A 768 -20.38 4.61 42.70
C ASP A 768 -19.35 5.23 41.75
N VAL A 769 -19.60 5.11 40.45
CA VAL A 769 -18.75 5.64 39.39
C VAL A 769 -19.61 6.31 38.33
N ASN A 770 -19.20 7.50 37.90
CA ASN A 770 -19.67 8.09 36.65
C ASN A 770 -18.75 7.63 35.52
N PHE A 771 -19.29 6.90 34.54
CA PHE A 771 -18.54 6.39 33.39
C PHE A 771 -18.16 7.47 32.37
N ALA A 772 -18.70 8.68 32.45
CA ALA A 772 -18.30 9.81 31.61
C ALA A 772 -17.09 10.54 32.21
N ASP A 773 -15.97 10.61 31.49
CA ASP A 773 -14.81 11.44 31.86
C ASP A 773 -15.00 12.88 31.34
N THR A 774 -15.68 13.69 32.16
CA THR A 774 -15.90 15.12 31.86
C THR A 774 -14.67 16.00 32.14
N ALA A 775 -13.65 15.48 32.83
CA ALA A 775 -12.42 16.25 33.09
C ALA A 775 -11.58 16.41 31.81
N SER A 776 -11.77 15.52 30.84
CA SER A 776 -11.11 15.54 29.53
C SER A 776 -11.56 16.66 28.58
N GLY A 777 -12.55 17.47 28.98
CA GLY A 777 -13.13 18.52 28.15
C GLY A 777 -14.20 18.05 27.17
N HIS A 778 -14.39 16.74 26.98
CA HIS A 778 -15.48 16.15 26.18
C HIS A 778 -16.49 15.41 27.08
N ALA A 779 -17.73 15.28 26.60
CA ALA A 779 -18.74 14.41 27.18
C ALA A 779 -18.84 13.11 26.36
N LEU A 780 -19.58 12.10 26.83
CA LEU A 780 -19.92 10.95 25.97
C LEU A 780 -20.93 11.39 24.91
N ASN A 781 -20.82 10.88 23.67
CA ASN A 781 -21.65 11.25 22.53
C ASN A 781 -21.60 12.74 22.13
N ASP A 782 -20.44 13.37 22.33
CA ASP A 782 -20.18 14.77 22.02
C ASP A 782 -19.82 14.94 20.54
N TYR A 783 -20.50 15.84 19.83
CA TYR A 783 -20.32 16.04 18.38
C TYR A 783 -19.08 16.88 18.08
N LEU A 784 -18.22 16.39 17.19
CA LEU A 784 -16.99 17.03 16.77
C LEU A 784 -16.89 17.06 15.24
N TYR A 785 -16.79 18.26 14.68
CA TYR A 785 -16.59 18.50 13.25
C TYR A 785 -15.18 19.06 13.00
N LEU A 786 -14.35 18.28 12.34
CA LEU A 786 -13.01 18.69 11.94
C LEU A 786 -13.04 19.12 10.46
N LEU A 787 -12.69 20.37 10.18
CA LEU A 787 -12.41 20.85 8.83
C LEU A 787 -10.89 20.98 8.69
N GLY A 788 -10.30 20.25 7.74
CA GLY A 788 -8.86 20.20 7.52
C GLY A 788 -8.10 19.20 8.39
N ASP A 789 -6.95 19.64 8.88
CA ASP A 789 -5.90 18.80 9.46
C ASP A 789 -5.53 19.15 10.91
N ASP A 790 -6.03 20.24 11.46
CA ASP A 790 -5.74 20.62 12.85
C ASP A 790 -6.84 20.17 13.81
N ALA A 791 -6.55 19.12 14.59
CA ALA A 791 -7.46 18.62 15.61
C ALA A 791 -7.86 19.67 16.66
N ALA A 792 -7.03 20.70 16.90
CA ALA A 792 -7.35 21.79 17.82
C ALA A 792 -8.44 22.73 17.28
N GLU A 793 -8.68 22.73 15.96
CA GLU A 793 -9.71 23.52 15.30
C GLU A 793 -11.06 22.78 15.21
N ALA A 794 -11.18 21.59 15.81
CA ALA A 794 -12.42 20.82 15.81
C ALA A 794 -13.57 21.61 16.47
N GLN A 795 -14.68 21.71 15.74
CA GLN A 795 -15.86 22.48 16.11
C GLN A 795 -16.92 21.59 16.75
N ARG A 796 -17.74 22.16 17.62
CA ARG A 796 -18.87 21.48 18.27
C ARG A 796 -20.20 21.92 17.67
N ASN A 797 -21.26 21.18 17.99
CA ASN A 797 -22.62 21.64 17.71
C ASN A 797 -22.96 22.94 18.47
N GLY A 798 -23.97 23.67 17.97
CA GLY A 798 -24.54 24.83 18.64
C GLY A 798 -25.43 24.47 19.84
N PRO A 799 -26.12 25.46 20.44
CA PRO A 799 -27.03 25.25 21.56
C PRO A 799 -28.07 24.16 21.28
N VAL A 800 -28.43 23.41 22.32
CA VAL A 800 -29.36 22.27 22.19
C VAL A 800 -30.75 22.58 22.72
N GLY A 801 -31.77 22.05 22.05
CA GLY A 801 -33.11 21.85 22.62
C GLY A 801 -33.25 20.42 23.11
N ILE A 802 -33.70 20.22 24.34
CA ILE A 802 -33.93 18.88 24.94
C ILE A 802 -35.42 18.71 25.21
N THR A 803 -36.02 17.65 24.67
CA THR A 803 -37.43 17.32 24.89
C THR A 803 -37.61 15.84 25.23
N VAL A 804 -38.65 15.51 25.99
CA VAL A 804 -39.03 14.11 26.24
C VAL A 804 -39.80 13.59 25.02
N LYS A 805 -39.18 12.69 24.25
CA LYS A 805 -39.76 12.08 23.05
C LYS A 805 -40.67 10.92 23.41
N GLU A 806 -40.19 9.93 24.16
CA GLU A 806 -41.04 8.89 24.74
C GLU A 806 -41.09 9.06 26.27
N SER A 807 -42.28 8.89 26.85
CA SER A 807 -42.52 9.16 28.28
C SER A 807 -43.30 8.05 28.99
N GLY A 808 -43.30 6.85 28.42
CA GLY A 808 -44.03 5.71 28.99
C GLY A 808 -43.19 4.91 29.99
N PRO A 809 -43.83 3.99 30.72
CA PRO A 809 -43.19 3.28 31.83
C PRO A 809 -42.18 2.21 31.38
N LEU A 810 -42.31 1.66 30.18
CA LEU A 810 -41.38 0.67 29.64
C LEU A 810 -40.26 1.33 28.84
N VAL A 811 -40.57 2.33 28.03
CA VAL A 811 -39.62 3.07 27.19
C VAL A 811 -39.78 4.56 27.40
N ALA A 812 -38.68 5.23 27.70
CA ALA A 812 -38.59 6.69 27.67
C ALA A 812 -37.34 7.11 26.90
N SER A 813 -37.40 8.29 26.30
CA SER A 813 -36.26 8.86 25.59
C SER A 813 -36.24 10.38 25.62
N LEU A 814 -35.02 10.92 25.62
CA LEU A 814 -34.74 12.33 25.44
C LEU A 814 -34.31 12.57 24.00
N LEU A 815 -34.91 13.55 23.33
CA LEU A 815 -34.49 14.04 22.03
C LEU A 815 -33.72 15.35 22.21
N ILE A 816 -32.49 15.37 21.69
CA ILE A 816 -31.57 16.49 21.69
C ILE A 816 -31.44 16.99 20.26
N GLU A 817 -31.87 18.23 20.00
CA GLU A 817 -31.84 18.84 18.68
C GLU A 817 -30.90 20.04 18.67
N SER A 818 -30.07 20.16 17.62
CA SER A 818 -29.16 21.29 17.48
C SER A 818 -28.75 21.53 16.03
N ASP A 819 -28.38 22.77 15.73
CA ASP A 819 -27.61 23.06 14.53
C ASP A 819 -26.15 22.61 14.77
N ALA A 820 -25.48 22.10 13.74
CA ALA A 820 -24.11 21.61 13.86
C ALA A 820 -23.30 21.91 12.59
N PRO A 821 -22.03 22.34 12.72
CA PRO A 821 -21.15 22.53 11.56
C PRO A 821 -21.07 21.27 10.71
N GLY A 822 -21.12 21.42 9.38
CA GLY A 822 -21.13 20.30 8.44
C GLY A 822 -22.49 19.62 8.26
N CYS A 823 -23.52 20.01 8.99
CA CYS A 823 -24.87 19.43 8.91
C CYS A 823 -25.93 20.48 8.55
N PHE A 824 -27.05 20.05 8.00
CA PHE A 824 -28.29 20.82 8.01
C PHE A 824 -28.92 20.78 9.41
N LYS A 825 -28.90 19.61 10.05
CA LYS A 825 -29.39 19.43 11.42
C LYS A 825 -28.80 18.18 12.08
N LEU A 826 -28.70 18.22 13.41
CA LEU A 826 -28.29 17.09 14.24
C LEU A 826 -29.41 16.75 15.22
N TRP A 827 -29.81 15.47 15.23
CA TRP A 827 -30.66 14.89 16.27
C TRP A 827 -29.92 13.78 16.99
N ARG A 828 -29.98 13.79 18.32
CA ARG A 828 -29.47 12.70 19.16
C ARG A 828 -30.58 12.26 20.09
N GLU A 829 -30.90 10.99 20.09
CA GLU A 829 -31.87 10.40 21.02
C GLU A 829 -31.14 9.51 22.03
N VAL A 830 -31.42 9.74 23.31
CA VAL A 830 -30.97 8.90 24.43
C VAL A 830 -32.17 8.13 24.93
N ARG A 831 -32.17 6.81 24.76
CA ARG A 831 -33.30 5.94 25.11
C ARG A 831 -32.91 4.92 26.17
N LEU A 832 -33.80 4.73 27.14
CA LEU A 832 -33.71 3.68 28.15
C LEU A 832 -34.97 2.81 28.11
N VAL A 833 -34.77 1.52 28.38
CA VAL A 833 -35.83 0.53 28.50
C VAL A 833 -35.84 0.00 29.93
N ALA A 834 -37.02 -0.08 30.56
CA ALA A 834 -37.17 -0.64 31.89
C ALA A 834 -36.77 -2.12 31.91
N GLY A 835 -35.86 -2.48 32.82
CA GLY A 835 -35.36 -3.85 32.98
C GLY A 835 -34.16 -4.22 32.11
N LEU A 836 -33.63 -3.30 31.29
CA LEU A 836 -32.38 -3.47 30.55
C LEU A 836 -31.28 -2.57 31.13
N ASP A 837 -30.02 -2.99 31.04
CA ASP A 837 -28.86 -2.38 31.71
C ASP A 837 -27.95 -1.59 30.75
N TYR A 838 -28.47 -1.19 29.60
CA TYR A 838 -27.74 -0.41 28.60
C TYR A 838 -28.49 0.86 28.18
N VAL A 839 -27.73 1.79 27.58
CA VAL A 839 -28.23 3.04 27.01
C VAL A 839 -28.17 2.95 25.50
N GLU A 840 -29.26 3.30 24.82
CA GLU A 840 -29.27 3.42 23.37
C GLU A 840 -29.02 4.87 22.96
N LEU A 841 -28.03 5.06 22.09
CA LEU A 841 -27.70 6.34 21.48
C LEU A 841 -28.06 6.27 20.00
N ILE A 842 -29.06 7.05 19.58
CA ILE A 842 -29.52 7.08 18.20
C ILE A 842 -29.21 8.47 17.66
N ASN A 843 -28.16 8.57 16.86
CA ASN A 843 -27.72 9.82 16.27
C ASN A 843 -28.17 9.87 14.80
N LEU A 844 -28.96 10.88 14.44
CA LEU A 844 -29.30 11.18 13.06
C LEU A 844 -28.55 12.44 12.63
N VAL A 845 -27.63 12.26 11.70
CA VAL A 845 -26.77 13.32 11.15
C VAL A 845 -27.27 13.65 9.74
N ASP A 846 -28.03 14.73 9.59
CA ASP A 846 -28.42 15.23 8.27
C ASP A 846 -27.27 16.04 7.68
N LYS A 847 -26.32 15.29 7.11
CA LYS A 847 -25.04 15.80 6.63
C LYS A 847 -25.22 16.71 5.41
N ARG A 848 -24.64 17.91 5.48
CA ARG A 848 -24.50 18.77 4.31
C ARG A 848 -23.26 18.37 3.52
N ARG A 849 -23.35 18.29 2.19
CA ARG A 849 -22.16 18.07 1.34
C ARG A 849 -21.15 19.20 1.52
N LEU A 850 -19.88 18.86 1.78
CA LEU A 850 -18.77 19.83 1.73
C LEU A 850 -18.65 20.40 0.32
N ALA A 851 -18.56 21.72 0.22
CA ALA A 851 -18.27 22.42 -1.03
C ALA A 851 -16.98 23.21 -0.83
N ALA A 852 -15.91 22.74 -1.48
CA ALA A 852 -14.60 23.38 -1.45
C ALA A 852 -14.16 23.76 -2.87
N PRO A 853 -13.42 24.88 -3.05
CA PRO A 853 -12.82 25.22 -4.34
C PRO A 853 -11.81 24.16 -4.83
N SER A 854 -11.15 23.48 -3.89
CA SER A 854 -10.25 22.36 -4.15
C SER A 854 -10.37 21.35 -3.01
N TYR A 855 -10.58 20.08 -3.33
CA TYR A 855 -10.58 19.00 -2.33
C TYR A 855 -9.17 18.54 -1.93
N HIS A 856 -8.13 19.09 -2.58
CA HIS A 856 -6.74 18.88 -2.18
C HIS A 856 -6.23 19.92 -1.17
N ALA A 857 -6.96 21.02 -0.98
CA ALA A 857 -6.64 22.04 0.00
C ALA A 857 -7.16 21.65 1.40
N LYS A 858 -6.68 22.34 2.44
CA LYS A 858 -7.06 22.08 3.83
C LYS A 858 -8.59 22.12 4.02
N GLU A 859 -9.26 23.09 3.41
CA GLU A 859 -10.72 23.27 3.51
C GLU A 859 -11.50 22.22 2.70
N GLY A 860 -10.81 21.42 1.91
CA GLY A 860 -11.32 20.32 1.10
C GLY A 860 -11.50 19.01 1.86
N LYS A 861 -11.03 18.92 3.10
CA LYS A 861 -11.16 17.73 3.96
C LYS A 861 -12.09 18.02 5.13
N GLU A 862 -13.01 17.11 5.42
CA GLU A 862 -13.84 17.15 6.62
C GLU A 862 -13.89 15.78 7.32
N SER A 863 -14.23 15.79 8.61
CA SER A 863 -14.56 14.59 9.38
C SER A 863 -15.59 14.94 10.46
N VAL A 864 -16.65 14.13 10.56
CA VAL A 864 -17.66 14.23 11.62
C VAL A 864 -17.43 13.08 12.59
N ASN A 865 -17.36 13.38 13.89
CA ASN A 865 -17.04 12.40 14.92
C ASN A 865 -17.93 12.57 16.16
N PHE A 866 -18.06 11.48 16.92
CA PHE A 866 -18.62 11.47 18.27
C PHE A 866 -17.58 11.01 19.29
N ALA A 867 -17.36 11.80 20.34
CA ALA A 867 -16.40 11.47 21.39
C ALA A 867 -17.01 10.58 22.47
N PHE A 868 -16.20 9.64 22.96
CA PHE A 868 -16.53 8.74 24.06
C PHE A 868 -15.35 8.62 25.04
N PRO A 869 -15.13 9.64 25.89
CA PRO A 869 -14.14 9.56 26.97
C PRO A 869 -14.69 8.76 28.16
N PHE A 870 -14.25 7.51 28.31
CA PHE A 870 -14.70 6.63 29.40
C PHE A 870 -13.87 6.81 30.67
N ASN A 871 -14.56 6.95 31.80
CA ASN A 871 -13.96 7.01 33.13
C ASN A 871 -13.97 5.62 33.79
N VAL A 872 -13.05 4.77 33.36
CA VAL A 872 -12.73 3.50 34.02
C VAL A 872 -11.26 3.60 34.47
N PRO A 873 -11.00 3.83 35.77
CA PRO A 873 -9.64 3.89 36.30
C PRO A 873 -8.88 2.62 35.95
N GLU A 874 -7.66 2.79 35.43
CA GLU A 874 -6.80 1.69 34.97
C GLU A 874 -7.45 0.79 33.90
N GLY A 875 -8.54 1.25 33.28
CA GLY A 875 -9.25 0.52 32.24
C GLY A 875 -8.38 0.29 31.01
N VAL A 876 -8.48 -0.92 30.48
CA VAL A 876 -7.83 -1.37 29.24
C VAL A 876 -8.84 -1.29 28.10
N LEU A 877 -8.50 -0.55 27.05
CA LEU A 877 -9.30 -0.46 25.82
C LEU A 877 -9.04 -1.66 24.91
N ARG A 878 -10.11 -2.38 24.56
CA ARG A 878 -10.10 -3.49 23.59
C ARG A 878 -11.03 -3.17 22.43
N LEU A 879 -10.59 -3.46 21.22
CA LEU A 879 -11.35 -3.27 19.99
C LEU A 879 -11.65 -4.65 19.40
N GLU A 880 -12.91 -4.89 19.03
CA GLU A 880 -13.29 -6.10 18.30
C GLU A 880 -13.05 -5.92 16.81
N ALA A 881 -12.32 -6.86 16.24
CA ALA A 881 -12.16 -7.02 14.80
C ALA A 881 -12.79 -8.36 14.39
N PRO A 882 -13.07 -8.60 13.10
CA PRO A 882 -13.71 -9.84 12.67
C PRO A 882 -12.88 -11.05 13.12
N LEU A 883 -13.47 -11.94 13.92
CA LEU A 883 -12.81 -13.13 14.50
C LEU A 883 -11.58 -12.82 15.40
N ALA A 884 -11.46 -11.60 15.91
CA ALA A 884 -10.33 -11.19 16.75
C ALA A 884 -10.71 -10.08 17.77
N VAL A 885 -9.90 -9.95 18.82
CA VAL A 885 -9.96 -8.80 19.75
C VAL A 885 -8.54 -8.32 19.94
N LEU A 886 -8.32 -7.01 19.85
CA LEU A 886 -7.00 -6.40 19.97
C LEU A 886 -6.99 -5.24 20.97
N GLN A 887 -5.86 -5.06 21.65
CA GLN A 887 -5.50 -3.79 22.26
C GLN A 887 -4.65 -2.98 21.28
N ALA A 888 -5.04 -1.72 21.04
CA ALA A 888 -4.24 -0.80 20.24
C ALA A 888 -2.81 -0.70 20.80
N GLU A 889 -1.81 -0.52 19.94
CA GLU A 889 -0.36 -0.62 20.25
C GLU A 889 0.14 -2.03 20.58
N ILE A 890 -0.53 -2.74 21.48
CA ILE A 890 -0.02 -3.99 22.09
C ILE A 890 -0.21 -5.20 21.17
N ASP A 891 -1.40 -5.35 20.61
CA ASP A 891 -1.76 -6.50 19.76
C ASP A 891 -1.67 -6.12 18.27
N GLN A 892 -0.77 -5.21 17.89
CA GLN A 892 -0.55 -4.78 16.50
C GLN A 892 0.81 -5.26 15.97
N LEU A 893 0.86 -5.55 14.67
CA LEU A 893 2.13 -5.78 13.98
C LEU A 893 2.89 -4.45 13.76
N PRO A 894 4.24 -4.49 13.63
CA PRO A 894 4.98 -3.41 12.99
C PRO A 894 4.33 -2.99 11.68
N SER A 895 4.29 -1.68 11.40
CA SER A 895 3.60 -1.05 10.26
C SER A 895 2.06 -1.14 10.21
N ALA A 896 1.41 -1.49 11.31
CA ALA A 896 -0.05 -1.32 11.42
C ALA A 896 -0.43 0.16 11.51
N CYS A 897 -1.59 0.52 10.95
CA CYS A 897 -2.18 1.85 11.09
C CYS A 897 -2.47 2.17 12.57
N LYS A 898 -2.15 3.40 12.99
CA LYS A 898 -2.40 3.91 14.35
C LYS A 898 -3.21 5.21 14.35
N ASN A 899 -3.50 5.77 13.18
CA ASN A 899 -4.24 7.02 12.99
C ASN A 899 -5.76 6.80 13.06
N TRP A 900 -6.23 5.62 12.67
CA TRP A 900 -7.60 5.16 12.82
C TRP A 900 -7.60 3.64 12.92
N PHE A 901 -8.73 3.13 13.40
CA PHE A 901 -8.97 1.72 13.61
C PHE A 901 -10.37 1.39 13.09
N THR A 902 -10.60 0.12 12.86
CA THR A 902 -11.92 -0.42 12.58
C THR A 902 -12.39 -1.26 13.75
N VAL A 903 -13.70 -1.21 14.01
CA VAL A 903 -14.38 -2.14 14.90
C VAL A 903 -15.48 -2.86 14.12
N GLY A 904 -15.64 -4.15 14.41
CA GLY A 904 -16.81 -4.88 13.98
C GLY A 904 -18.01 -4.33 14.73
N ARG A 905 -18.25 -4.73 15.97
CA ARG A 905 -19.47 -4.42 16.73
C ARG A 905 -19.22 -3.57 17.96
N TRP A 906 -18.03 -3.62 18.57
CA TRP A 906 -17.84 -2.98 19.86
C TRP A 906 -16.39 -2.60 20.18
N ALA A 907 -16.27 -1.68 21.14
CA ALA A 907 -15.07 -1.40 21.89
C ALA A 907 -15.38 -1.54 23.39
N ASP A 908 -14.45 -2.11 24.16
CA ASP A 908 -14.61 -2.35 25.59
C ASP A 908 -13.53 -1.59 26.37
N VAL A 909 -13.92 -0.95 27.47
CA VAL A 909 -12.99 -0.38 28.45
C VAL A 909 -13.30 -0.98 29.81
N ALA A 910 -12.42 -1.87 30.28
CA ALA A 910 -12.62 -2.57 31.54
C ALA A 910 -11.34 -2.69 32.37
N ASN A 911 -11.48 -2.67 33.69
CA ASN A 911 -10.45 -3.04 34.65
C ASN A 911 -10.81 -4.39 35.33
N ALA A 912 -10.22 -4.70 36.48
CA ALA A 912 -10.48 -5.96 37.19
C ALA A 912 -11.87 -6.02 37.87
N ASP A 913 -12.49 -4.86 38.14
CA ASP A 913 -13.69 -4.74 38.97
C ASP A 913 -14.94 -4.44 38.14
N PHE A 914 -14.82 -3.56 37.12
CA PHE A 914 -15.93 -3.13 36.28
C PHE A 914 -15.45 -2.63 34.90
N GLY A 915 -16.39 -2.45 33.99
CA GLY A 915 -16.11 -1.93 32.65
C GLY A 915 -17.35 -1.37 31.98
N ILE A 916 -17.13 -0.81 30.80
CA ILE A 916 -18.16 -0.31 29.90
C ILE A 916 -17.85 -0.76 28.48
N THR A 917 -18.84 -1.32 27.81
CA THR A 917 -18.76 -1.71 26.40
C THR A 917 -19.58 -0.73 25.57
N TRP A 918 -18.94 -0.12 24.58
CA TRP A 918 -19.56 0.69 23.55
C TRP A 918 -19.84 -0.17 22.33
N VAL A 919 -21.09 -0.22 21.90
CA VAL A 919 -21.53 -1.02 20.75
C VAL A 919 -21.91 -0.07 19.61
N THR A 920 -21.44 -0.38 18.41
CA THR A 920 -21.75 0.35 17.18
C THR A 920 -22.32 -0.58 16.11
N LEU A 921 -23.51 -0.22 15.62
CA LEU A 921 -24.14 -0.93 14.52
C LEU A 921 -23.67 -0.37 13.18
N ASP A 922 -23.67 0.95 13.06
CA ASP A 922 -23.52 1.65 11.77
C ASP A 922 -22.06 2.04 11.48
N ALA A 923 -21.37 2.68 12.43
CA ALA A 923 -20.04 3.24 12.21
C ALA A 923 -18.92 2.23 12.54
N PRO A 924 -18.11 1.78 11.56
CA PRO A 924 -16.99 0.88 11.82
C PRO A 924 -15.71 1.63 12.20
N LEU A 925 -15.57 2.91 11.86
CA LEU A 925 -14.31 3.65 12.00
C LEU A 925 -14.22 4.37 13.34
N VAL A 926 -13.09 4.19 14.02
CA VAL A 926 -12.79 4.83 15.30
C VAL A 926 -11.36 5.37 15.36
N GLN A 927 -11.14 6.33 16.24
CA GLN A 927 -9.82 6.89 16.55
C GLN A 927 -9.57 6.73 18.05
N VAL A 928 -8.33 6.35 18.41
CA VAL A 928 -7.96 6.01 19.79
C VAL A 928 -7.11 7.13 20.40
N GLY A 929 -7.61 7.70 21.49
CA GLY A 929 -6.95 8.75 22.28
C GLY A 929 -7.22 10.18 21.87
N GLY A 930 -7.62 10.43 20.63
CA GLY A 930 -7.92 11.77 20.08
C GLY A 930 -8.33 11.72 18.62
N LEU A 931 -8.59 12.87 18.02
CA LEU A 931 -8.72 13.01 16.57
C LEU A 931 -7.31 12.92 15.94
N THR A 932 -7.03 11.81 15.27
CA THR A 932 -5.72 11.46 14.71
C THR A 932 -5.73 11.23 13.20
N ALA A 933 -6.89 11.19 12.56
CA ALA A 933 -7.06 11.19 11.11
C ALA A 933 -6.87 12.61 10.53
N THR A 934 -5.71 13.20 10.81
CA THR A 934 -5.40 14.61 10.48
C THR A 934 -4.71 14.77 9.13
N LEU A 935 -4.13 13.71 8.56
CA LEU A 935 -3.38 13.76 7.31
C LEU A 935 -4.22 14.26 6.12
N LEU A 936 -3.57 14.99 5.20
CA LEU A 936 -4.16 15.53 3.96
C LEU A 936 -3.64 14.73 2.76
N ASN A 937 -4.49 14.47 1.75
CA ASN A 937 -4.09 13.85 0.49
C ASN A 937 -3.37 12.49 0.65
N SER A 938 -2.81 11.96 -0.44
CA SER A 938 -1.91 10.81 -0.41
C SER A 938 -0.64 11.13 0.40
N GLN A 939 -0.17 10.19 1.21
CA GLN A 939 0.96 10.38 2.12
C GLN A 939 2.06 9.35 1.87
N THR A 940 3.07 9.74 1.09
CA THR A 940 4.20 8.88 0.71
C THR A 940 5.34 8.86 1.73
N ASN A 941 5.36 9.82 2.65
CA ASN A 941 6.40 9.92 3.67
C ASN A 941 6.04 9.04 4.89
N PRO A 942 6.78 7.95 5.18
CA PRO A 942 6.47 7.08 6.30
C PRO A 942 6.53 7.78 7.66
N GLU A 943 7.27 8.89 7.80
CA GLU A 943 7.50 9.58 9.07
C GLU A 943 6.29 10.40 9.56
N VAL A 944 5.34 10.73 8.68
CA VAL A 944 4.13 11.50 9.06
C VAL A 944 3.09 10.64 9.78
N TRP A 945 3.18 9.32 9.65
CA TRP A 945 2.24 8.38 10.25
C TRP A 945 2.47 8.26 11.75
N ARG A 946 1.38 8.16 12.51
CA ARG A 946 1.46 8.06 13.98
C ARG A 946 2.21 6.79 14.37
N LYS A 947 3.30 6.95 15.13
CA LYS A 947 4.18 5.83 15.51
C LYS A 947 3.75 5.10 16.77
N LYS A 948 2.95 5.73 17.63
CA LYS A 948 2.55 5.18 18.93
C LYS A 948 1.13 5.57 19.34
N VAL A 949 0.41 4.62 19.91
CA VAL A 949 -0.84 4.85 20.64
C VAL A 949 -0.57 4.75 22.13
N GLU A 950 -0.81 5.84 22.86
CA GLU A 950 -0.65 5.86 24.31
C GLU A 950 -1.81 5.14 25.01
N PRO A 951 -1.59 4.53 26.19
CA PRO A 951 -2.67 3.96 27.00
C PRO A 951 -3.78 4.98 27.24
N THR A 952 -5.01 4.62 26.89
CA THR A 952 -6.15 5.55 26.92
C THR A 952 -7.47 4.81 27.10
N ARG A 953 -8.48 5.55 27.56
CA ARG A 953 -9.89 5.13 27.63
C ARG A 953 -10.79 5.99 26.73
N LYS A 954 -10.19 6.79 25.84
CA LYS A 954 -10.89 7.71 24.95
C LYS A 954 -11.00 7.12 23.56
N LEU A 955 -12.23 7.05 23.08
CA LEU A 955 -12.58 6.60 21.74
C LEU A 955 -13.32 7.72 21.01
N TYR A 956 -13.09 7.87 19.71
CA TYR A 956 -13.79 8.81 18.86
C TYR A 956 -14.33 8.06 17.65
N SER A 957 -15.64 7.88 17.58
CA SER A 957 -16.29 7.24 16.43
C SER A 957 -16.44 8.23 15.31
N TRP A 958 -16.26 7.81 14.07
CA TRP A 958 -16.76 8.57 12.93
C TRP A 958 -18.29 8.48 12.92
N ALA A 959 -18.95 9.49 12.34
CA ALA A 959 -20.42 9.57 12.29
C ALA A 959 -21.03 8.79 11.14
#